data_AF-A0A267FU52-F1
#
_entry.id   AF-A0A267FU52-F1
#
_cell.length_a   1.000
_cell.length_b   1.000
_cell.length_c   1.000
_cell.angle_alpha   90.00
_cell.angle_beta   90.00
_cell.angle_gamma   90.00
#
_symmetry.space_group_name_H-M   'P 1'
#
loop_
_entity.id
_entity.type
_entity.pdbx_description
1 polymer ?
#
loop_
_entity_poly.entity_id
_entity_poly.type
_entity_poly.pdbx_seq_one_letter_code
_entity_poly.pdbx_strand_id
1 'polypeptide(L)'
;KQLKYISAYLIIAAAMTEPGSASANQSQSELINEEDPDACLEHDSFGAEQIAAATELSGFEDDGEADEDLFEELERLRESGFATVDEDDADDGGGGLGGGSETAWRIDLETALLDDECDFGTVRNICRGRAVPGHLRAQVWSICLGAASGGARAASLLDEFDGLFDLPEQAELRAACRDFVRDWDAGGGEGGVAMQSDLESMLTHYCKLTGRKFLPVWLQVVRALLQLPQQPPQQQQPSTRALFPMFSALLTKYTPRPEPACHVFRLLLQYHEPALSSLLDSLRLPVADFASDWMAGLLARDLATEVLHPLWDMYFLLADPFLLLFIGLVFVVNCKESLLAPDVDAESVRRMLSTTPSALGVADVADLCTLAQHYACRTPASLRTLFTAALFGDAEPDADLLMALCLPVTVAEVTRDPPFTLVDVRSPDMYNRGHLAGAYNLDSGLLLSRPTEFDSALAAVVRTANGPLCVSGHGRKEEDTTTVLVAAQLLRRLCPGVSIFPGGYAALHKELGPNRLAEHCQKTCPECARSAAASSGGQSKQQQQQQQLPSTQRASNQQQDQPQSKQQQQQQQRQLAAQGEQQLFKRLRHKADSLVTKMSQLAQAGIAISGVDSVGGGGGSGKNSYRNTGDVFSLEGEDDEEDETEELVSVSTWQRDALSSYPCSLLLGDDNQQTPGHLIIREQHMYLLRLCPKQPGMAAIAVRRPLVKVVKITSKKRLPEFITFKYGDTDKDGVTHLTDMDRVVIPKAGEATKDVKMQIIKLLGGVSPQQ
;
A
#
# COMPACT_ATOMS: atom_id res chain seq x y z
N LYS A 1 14.44 -29.65 -4.27
CA LYS A 1 14.25 -30.40 -3.00
C LYS A 1 15.13 -29.95 -1.81
N GLN A 2 16.12 -29.04 -1.97
CA GLN A 2 16.66 -28.16 -0.89
C GLN A 2 16.10 -26.71 -0.97
N LEU A 3 14.91 -26.54 -1.58
CA LEU A 3 14.44 -25.27 -2.17
C LEU A 3 13.17 -24.67 -1.51
N LYS A 4 12.74 -25.10 -0.32
CA LYS A 4 11.49 -24.60 0.33
C LYS A 4 11.55 -24.38 1.86
N TYR A 5 12.71 -24.57 2.51
CA TYR A 5 12.79 -24.75 3.98
C TYR A 5 13.42 -23.58 4.77
N ILE A 6 13.90 -22.52 4.12
CA ILE A 6 14.61 -21.40 4.78
C ILE A 6 13.75 -20.10 4.86
N SER A 7 12.69 -19.99 4.06
CA SER A 7 12.03 -18.70 3.77
C SER A 7 11.20 -18.08 4.90
N ALA A 8 10.88 -18.81 5.97
CA ALA A 8 10.07 -18.32 7.10
C ALA A 8 10.57 -18.76 8.49
N TYR A 9 11.54 -19.67 8.57
CA TYR A 9 11.89 -20.35 9.84
C TYR A 9 12.66 -19.47 10.85
N LEU A 10 13.14 -18.30 10.44
CA LEU A 10 13.88 -17.35 11.28
C LEU A 10 13.08 -16.10 11.64
N ILE A 11 11.87 -15.92 11.11
CA ILE A 11 11.09 -14.72 11.44
C ILE A 11 10.72 -14.73 12.95
N ILE A 12 10.46 -15.90 13.57
CA ILE A 12 10.09 -15.99 15.01
C ILE A 12 10.55 -17.29 15.72
N ALA A 13 11.74 -17.85 15.45
CA ALA A 13 12.29 -18.86 16.40
C ALA A 13 12.78 -18.21 17.72
N ALA A 14 12.88 -16.87 17.77
CA ALA A 14 13.55 -16.10 18.81
C ALA A 14 12.69 -14.95 19.38
N ALA A 15 11.37 -15.10 19.46
CA ALA A 15 10.53 -14.36 20.42
C ALA A 15 10.40 -15.07 21.80
N MET A 16 11.16 -16.17 21.98
CA MET A 16 11.64 -16.82 23.22
C MET A 16 10.62 -17.23 24.32
N THR A 17 10.32 -18.54 24.28
CA THR A 17 9.96 -19.54 25.35
C THR A 17 8.55 -19.62 25.94
N GLU A 18 8.03 -20.86 26.03
CA GLU A 18 7.30 -21.49 27.17
C GLU A 18 7.22 -23.05 26.99
N PRO A 19 7.04 -23.88 28.06
CA PRO A 19 7.46 -25.29 28.11
C PRO A 19 6.31 -26.35 28.21
N GLY A 20 6.59 -27.63 27.86
CA GLY A 20 5.76 -28.78 28.33
C GLY A 20 5.77 -30.08 27.49
N SER A 21 6.29 -31.15 28.09
CA SER A 21 6.50 -32.58 27.74
C SER A 21 5.39 -33.44 27.07
N ALA A 22 5.78 -34.44 26.23
CA ALA A 22 5.66 -35.91 26.52
C ALA A 22 6.14 -36.89 25.39
N SER A 23 7.13 -37.73 25.72
CA SER A 23 7.34 -39.20 25.46
C SER A 23 7.14 -39.90 24.08
N ALA A 24 8.28 -40.30 23.48
CA ALA A 24 8.70 -41.62 22.92
C ALA A 24 7.77 -42.53 22.07
N ASN A 25 8.20 -42.91 20.85
CA ASN A 25 8.78 -44.25 20.56
C ASN A 25 9.31 -44.41 19.12
N GLN A 26 10.33 -45.27 19.00
CA GLN A 26 11.11 -45.64 17.81
C GLN A 26 10.32 -46.54 16.83
N SER A 27 10.65 -46.51 15.52
CA SER A 27 11.41 -47.57 14.79
C SER A 27 11.18 -47.61 13.25
N GLN A 28 12.27 -47.96 12.53
CA GLN A 28 12.41 -48.62 11.20
C GLN A 28 11.92 -47.86 9.94
N SER A 29 12.79 -47.35 9.05
CA SER A 29 13.66 -47.99 8.03
C SER A 29 12.91 -48.65 6.86
N GLU A 30 12.99 -48.06 5.66
CA GLU A 30 13.17 -48.79 4.40
C GLU A 30 13.53 -47.86 3.21
N LEU A 31 14.39 -48.39 2.35
CA LEU A 31 15.00 -47.82 1.14
C LEU A 31 14.03 -47.83 -0.05
N ILE A 32 14.25 -47.01 -1.09
CA ILE A 32 14.20 -47.40 -2.53
C ILE A 32 14.88 -46.33 -3.42
N ASN A 33 15.94 -46.81 -4.07
CA ASN A 33 16.61 -46.55 -5.36
C ASN A 33 16.42 -45.26 -6.18
N GLU A 34 17.58 -44.75 -6.58
CA GLU A 34 17.88 -43.95 -7.78
C GLU A 34 17.85 -44.83 -9.03
N GLU A 35 17.36 -44.29 -10.17
CA GLU A 35 17.74 -44.77 -11.50
C GLU A 35 17.65 -43.66 -12.57
N ASP A 36 18.65 -43.71 -13.45
CA ASP A 36 19.20 -42.93 -14.57
C ASP A 36 18.42 -41.84 -15.37
N PRO A 37 19.14 -40.80 -15.86
CA PRO A 37 18.72 -39.87 -16.91
C PRO A 37 19.39 -40.18 -18.27
N ASP A 38 18.63 -40.62 -19.28
CA ASP A 38 18.88 -40.34 -20.71
C ASP A 38 17.92 -41.14 -21.59
N ALA A 39 16.92 -40.47 -22.17
CA ALA A 39 16.20 -40.96 -23.35
C ALA A 39 15.55 -39.81 -24.12
N CYS A 40 16.32 -39.33 -25.12
CA CYS A 40 15.91 -38.99 -26.47
C CYS A 40 14.95 -37.81 -26.75
N LEU A 41 15.60 -36.82 -27.39
CA LEU A 41 15.11 -35.77 -28.27
C LEU A 41 14.34 -36.31 -29.50
N GLU A 42 13.65 -35.36 -30.15
CA GLU A 42 13.08 -35.35 -31.51
C GLU A 42 11.58 -35.65 -31.64
N HIS A 43 10.75 -34.59 -31.58
CA HIS A 43 9.91 -34.15 -32.70
C HIS A 43 9.20 -32.80 -32.38
N ASP A 44 9.91 -31.69 -32.60
CA ASP A 44 9.34 -30.34 -32.68
C ASP A 44 9.26 -29.93 -34.16
N SER A 45 8.06 -29.97 -34.75
CA SER A 45 7.76 -29.18 -35.97
C SER A 45 6.27 -29.04 -36.29
N PHE A 46 5.37 -28.97 -35.29
CA PHE A 46 3.94 -28.74 -35.56
C PHE A 46 3.28 -27.68 -34.66
N GLY A 47 4.05 -26.95 -33.86
CA GLY A 47 3.54 -25.91 -32.94
C GLY A 47 3.64 -24.46 -33.45
N ALA A 48 4.37 -24.20 -34.54
CA ALA A 48 4.68 -22.82 -34.95
C ALA A 48 3.56 -22.16 -35.79
N GLU A 49 2.65 -22.93 -36.40
CA GLU A 49 1.55 -22.36 -37.21
C GLU A 49 0.25 -22.12 -36.42
N GLN A 50 0.11 -22.64 -35.19
CA GLN A 50 -1.04 -22.35 -34.32
C GLN A 50 -0.79 -21.18 -33.34
N ILE A 51 0.46 -20.76 -33.15
CA ILE A 51 0.82 -19.60 -32.32
C ILE A 51 0.65 -18.28 -33.09
N ALA A 52 0.78 -18.31 -34.42
CA ALA A 52 0.50 -17.13 -35.26
C ALA A 52 -1.00 -16.77 -35.28
N ALA A 53 -1.90 -17.76 -35.24
CA ALA A 53 -3.35 -17.53 -35.24
C ALA A 53 -3.89 -16.98 -33.90
N ALA A 54 -3.19 -17.21 -32.78
CA ALA A 54 -3.56 -16.66 -31.47
C ALA A 54 -3.06 -15.23 -31.26
N THR A 55 -2.04 -14.80 -32.02
CA THR A 55 -1.48 -13.44 -31.93
C THR A 55 -2.22 -12.44 -32.83
N GLU A 56 -3.01 -12.92 -33.80
CA GLU A 56 -3.93 -12.10 -34.60
C GLU A 56 -5.32 -11.89 -33.94
N LEU A 57 -5.54 -12.43 -32.74
CA LEU A 57 -6.78 -12.29 -31.95
C LEU A 57 -6.77 -11.13 -30.93
N SER A 58 -5.64 -10.44 -30.78
CA SER A 58 -5.59 -9.11 -30.16
C SER A 58 -5.50 -8.07 -31.28
N GLY A 59 -6.64 -7.51 -31.67
CA GLY A 59 -6.69 -6.33 -32.55
C GLY A 59 -6.18 -5.07 -31.85
N PHE A 60 -4.94 -5.09 -31.40
CA PHE A 60 -4.16 -3.93 -30.97
C PHE A 60 -2.99 -3.84 -31.94
N GLU A 61 -3.09 -2.91 -32.89
CA GLU A 61 -1.91 -2.37 -33.55
C GLU A 61 -1.08 -1.69 -32.45
N ASP A 62 0.16 -2.13 -32.33
CA ASP A 62 1.18 -1.63 -31.40
C ASP A 62 1.61 -0.23 -31.83
N ASP A 63 0.78 0.76 -31.49
CA ASP A 63 1.17 2.17 -31.43
C ASP A 63 1.43 2.49 -29.95
N GLY A 64 2.71 2.46 -29.56
CA GLY A 64 3.21 2.58 -28.19
C GLY A 64 3.03 3.94 -27.51
N GLU A 65 1.81 4.50 -27.53
CA GLU A 65 1.46 5.79 -26.93
C GLU A 65 0.13 5.75 -26.12
N ALA A 66 -0.61 4.63 -26.11
CA ALA A 66 -1.98 4.57 -25.57
C ALA A 66 -2.14 4.16 -24.08
N ASP A 67 -1.09 3.70 -23.40
CA ASP A 67 -1.20 3.23 -22.00
C ASP A 67 -1.08 4.34 -20.93
N GLU A 68 -0.53 5.51 -21.29
CA GLU A 68 -0.54 6.70 -20.41
C GLU A 68 -1.88 7.44 -20.48
N ASP A 69 -2.56 7.42 -21.63
CA ASP A 69 -3.83 8.12 -21.85
C ASP A 69 -5.01 7.47 -21.11
N LEU A 70 -5.07 6.13 -21.02
CA LEU A 70 -6.13 5.44 -20.28
C LEU A 70 -6.05 5.70 -18.76
N PHE A 71 -4.83 5.89 -18.26
CA PHE A 71 -4.54 6.19 -16.86
C PHE A 71 -4.81 7.67 -16.54
N GLU A 72 -4.43 8.60 -17.43
CA GLU A 72 -4.82 10.01 -17.35
C GLU A 72 -6.33 10.22 -17.54
N GLU A 73 -7.02 9.38 -18.31
CA GLU A 73 -8.47 9.46 -18.52
C GLU A 73 -9.24 8.90 -17.32
N LEU A 74 -8.75 7.82 -16.67
CA LEU A 74 -9.26 7.35 -15.37
C LEU A 74 -9.04 8.37 -14.24
N GLU A 75 -7.94 9.14 -14.30
CA GLU A 75 -7.64 10.20 -13.34
C GLU A 75 -8.41 11.50 -13.63
N ARG A 76 -8.61 11.88 -14.91
CA ARG A 76 -9.51 12.96 -15.36
C ARG A 76 -10.98 12.68 -15.07
N LEU A 77 -11.43 11.42 -15.16
CA LEU A 77 -12.81 11.00 -14.85
C LEU A 77 -13.06 10.86 -13.33
N ARG A 78 -12.01 10.81 -12.51
CA ARG A 78 -12.11 10.92 -11.05
C ARG A 78 -12.42 12.36 -10.61
N GLU A 79 -12.03 13.35 -11.41
CA GLU A 79 -12.20 14.79 -11.13
C GLU A 79 -13.60 15.32 -11.48
N SER A 80 -14.48 14.53 -12.13
CA SER A 80 -15.73 15.02 -12.75
C SER A 80 -17.05 14.81 -11.97
N GLY A 81 -17.04 14.46 -10.67
CA GLY A 81 -18.30 14.09 -10.01
C GLY A 81 -18.41 14.23 -8.50
N PHE A 82 -18.44 15.47 -7.98
CA PHE A 82 -19.17 15.80 -6.74
C PHE A 82 -19.89 17.14 -6.93
N ALA A 83 -21.17 17.07 -7.29
CA ALA A 83 -22.03 18.26 -7.31
C ALA A 83 -22.41 18.64 -5.87
N THR A 84 -22.21 19.92 -5.56
CA THR A 84 -22.63 20.60 -4.34
C THR A 84 -24.15 20.60 -4.21
N VAL A 85 -24.63 20.38 -2.98
CA VAL A 85 -26.01 20.67 -2.57
C VAL A 85 -26.06 22.16 -2.28
N ASP A 86 -26.82 22.93 -3.07
CA ASP A 86 -27.19 24.30 -2.73
C ASP A 86 -28.30 24.24 -1.67
N GLU A 87 -27.98 24.67 -0.45
CA GLU A 87 -28.98 25.07 0.56
C GLU A 87 -29.18 26.58 0.47
N ASP A 88 -30.16 27.00 -0.32
CA ASP A 88 -30.84 28.29 -0.17
C ASP A 88 -32.27 28.12 -0.71
N ASP A 89 -33.20 27.74 0.16
CA ASP A 89 -34.62 28.09 0.03
C ASP A 89 -35.32 27.84 1.38
N ALA A 90 -35.15 28.81 2.28
CA ALA A 90 -36.04 29.01 3.40
C ALA A 90 -36.72 30.38 3.27
N ASP A 91 -38.05 30.31 3.21
CA ASP A 91 -39.03 31.36 3.47
C ASP A 91 -39.57 32.14 2.26
N ASP A 92 -40.53 31.52 1.56
CA ASP A 92 -41.79 32.22 1.31
C ASP A 92 -42.98 31.27 1.51
N GLY A 93 -44.02 31.76 2.19
CA GLY A 93 -45.09 30.96 2.74
C GLY A 93 -46.06 30.41 1.69
N GLY A 94 -46.32 29.09 1.74
CA GLY A 94 -47.42 28.46 1.02
C GLY A 94 -47.38 26.94 1.13
N GLY A 95 -48.31 26.33 1.86
CA GLY A 95 -48.31 24.90 2.12
C GLY A 95 -48.51 24.01 0.87
N GLY A 96 -47.77 22.89 0.83
CA GLY A 96 -48.09 21.74 -0.04
C GLY A 96 -46.88 20.93 -0.52
N LEU A 97 -46.79 19.66 -0.07
CA LEU A 97 -46.15 18.49 -0.72
C LEU A 97 -44.60 18.37 -0.72
N GLY A 98 -44.03 17.81 0.36
CA GLY A 98 -42.62 17.40 0.43
C GLY A 98 -42.37 15.93 0.05
N GLY A 99 -42.23 15.63 -1.25
CA GLY A 99 -41.94 14.27 -1.74
C GLY A 99 -41.14 14.15 -3.06
N GLY A 100 -40.54 15.22 -3.58
CA GLY A 100 -40.01 15.25 -4.95
C GLY A 100 -38.55 14.78 -5.16
N SER A 101 -37.68 14.83 -4.14
CA SER A 101 -36.22 14.68 -4.33
C SER A 101 -35.74 13.21 -4.39
N GLU A 102 -36.30 12.31 -3.58
CA GLU A 102 -35.86 10.91 -3.54
C GLU A 102 -36.28 10.11 -4.78
N THR A 103 -37.36 10.53 -5.44
CA THR A 103 -37.86 9.93 -6.69
C THR A 103 -37.17 10.50 -7.93
N ALA A 104 -36.68 11.73 -7.89
CA ALA A 104 -36.12 12.40 -9.08
C ALA A 104 -34.93 11.64 -9.68
N TRP A 105 -33.91 11.31 -8.88
CA TRP A 105 -32.73 10.59 -9.38
C TRP A 105 -33.03 9.15 -9.85
N ARG A 106 -34.07 8.52 -9.27
CA ARG A 106 -34.52 7.19 -9.72
C ARG A 106 -35.14 7.29 -11.11
N ILE A 107 -35.94 8.32 -11.35
CA ILE A 107 -36.52 8.60 -12.67
C ILE A 107 -35.42 8.97 -13.68
N ASP A 108 -34.42 9.75 -13.27
CA ASP A 108 -33.27 10.07 -14.13
C ASP A 108 -32.50 8.81 -14.51
N LEU A 109 -32.28 7.89 -13.56
CA LEU A 109 -31.64 6.60 -13.81
C LEU A 109 -32.49 5.72 -14.74
N GLU A 110 -33.79 5.61 -14.49
CA GLU A 110 -34.71 4.88 -15.36
C GLU A 110 -34.69 5.43 -16.78
N THR A 111 -34.67 6.75 -16.93
CA THR A 111 -34.63 7.42 -18.23
C THR A 111 -33.30 7.19 -18.93
N ALA A 112 -32.18 7.28 -18.22
CA ALA A 112 -30.86 7.03 -18.77
C ALA A 112 -30.70 5.58 -19.23
N LEU A 113 -31.22 4.60 -18.48
CA LEU A 113 -31.14 3.18 -18.84
C LEU A 113 -31.99 2.78 -20.05
N LEU A 114 -32.95 3.62 -20.46
CA LEU A 114 -33.70 3.44 -21.72
C LEU A 114 -32.91 3.90 -22.95
N ASP A 115 -31.82 4.65 -22.76
CA ASP A 115 -30.93 5.08 -23.82
C ASP A 115 -29.91 3.97 -24.13
N ASP A 116 -29.82 3.59 -25.41
CA ASP A 116 -28.86 2.57 -25.88
C ASP A 116 -27.40 3.04 -25.71
N GLU A 117 -27.16 4.35 -25.54
CA GLU A 117 -25.84 4.94 -25.28
C GLU A 117 -25.50 5.07 -23.78
N CYS A 118 -26.32 4.52 -22.87
CA CYS A 118 -26.07 4.60 -21.44
C CYS A 118 -24.77 3.90 -21.04
N ASP A 119 -23.82 4.67 -20.50
CA ASP A 119 -22.49 4.21 -20.14
C ASP A 119 -22.24 4.20 -18.63
N PHE A 120 -21.08 3.66 -18.24
CA PHE A 120 -20.68 3.59 -16.84
C PHE A 120 -20.60 4.98 -16.17
N GLY A 121 -20.08 5.99 -16.88
CA GLY A 121 -19.96 7.35 -16.37
C GLY A 121 -21.31 7.96 -16.02
N THR A 122 -22.30 7.81 -16.90
CA THR A 122 -23.67 8.27 -16.71
C THR A 122 -24.31 7.61 -15.48
N VAL A 123 -24.26 6.28 -15.41
CA VAL A 123 -24.81 5.52 -14.28
C VAL A 123 -24.16 5.94 -12.96
N ARG A 124 -22.84 6.07 -12.93
CA ARG A 124 -22.10 6.48 -11.74
C ARG A 124 -22.51 7.88 -11.26
N ASN A 125 -22.63 8.83 -12.19
CA ASN A 125 -22.97 10.23 -11.91
C ASN A 125 -24.40 10.42 -11.41
N ILE A 126 -25.35 9.59 -11.86
CA ILE A 126 -26.74 9.62 -11.39
C ILE A 126 -26.84 8.95 -10.01
N CYS A 127 -26.25 7.76 -9.86
CA CYS A 127 -26.33 6.99 -8.62
C CYS A 127 -25.60 7.70 -7.46
N ARG A 128 -24.43 8.32 -7.70
CA ARG A 128 -23.61 9.03 -6.69
C ARG A 128 -23.35 8.22 -5.42
N GLY A 129 -23.09 6.92 -5.56
CA GLY A 129 -22.88 6.04 -4.41
C GLY A 129 -24.12 5.80 -3.55
N ARG A 130 -25.32 5.90 -4.14
CA ARG A 130 -26.58 5.46 -3.52
C ARG A 130 -26.89 4.03 -3.93
N ALA A 131 -27.57 3.30 -3.03
CA ALA A 131 -28.03 1.93 -3.30
C ALA A 131 -28.97 1.90 -4.52
N VAL A 132 -28.75 0.93 -5.41
CA VAL A 132 -29.47 0.86 -6.69
C VAL A 132 -30.86 0.27 -6.45
N PRO A 133 -31.93 0.81 -7.09
CA PRO A 133 -33.25 0.21 -6.99
C PRO A 133 -33.25 -1.23 -7.51
N GLY A 134 -33.92 -2.13 -6.79
CA GLY A 134 -33.83 -3.57 -7.07
C GLY A 134 -34.20 -3.94 -8.50
N HIS A 135 -35.21 -3.31 -9.10
CA HIS A 135 -35.65 -3.56 -10.48
C HIS A 135 -34.71 -3.01 -11.56
N LEU A 136 -33.75 -2.15 -11.20
CA LEU A 136 -32.76 -1.58 -12.13
C LEU A 136 -31.39 -2.26 -12.00
N ARG A 137 -31.17 -3.00 -10.91
CA ARG A 137 -29.88 -3.58 -10.54
C ARG A 137 -29.26 -4.43 -11.64
N ALA A 138 -30.04 -5.29 -12.30
CA ALA A 138 -29.52 -6.15 -13.36
C ALA A 138 -28.93 -5.35 -14.54
N GLN A 139 -29.60 -4.28 -14.96
CA GLN A 139 -29.11 -3.41 -16.04
C GLN A 139 -27.91 -2.58 -15.60
N VAL A 140 -27.99 -1.97 -14.41
CA VAL A 140 -26.90 -1.17 -13.83
C VAL A 140 -25.63 -2.01 -13.67
N TRP A 141 -25.73 -3.20 -13.08
CA TRP A 141 -24.58 -4.10 -12.92
C TRP A 141 -24.03 -4.56 -14.27
N SER A 142 -24.89 -4.86 -15.24
CA SER A 142 -24.45 -5.21 -16.59
C SER A 142 -23.60 -4.10 -17.23
N ILE A 143 -23.98 -2.82 -17.05
CA ILE A 143 -23.20 -1.66 -17.51
C ILE A 143 -21.90 -1.52 -16.71
N CYS A 144 -21.96 -1.52 -15.36
CA CYS A 144 -20.77 -1.36 -14.51
C CYS A 144 -19.72 -2.46 -14.69
N LEU A 145 -20.15 -3.68 -15.01
CA LEU A 145 -19.25 -4.80 -15.29
C LEU A 145 -18.72 -4.79 -16.74
N GLY A 146 -19.29 -3.96 -17.61
CA GLY A 146 -19.04 -3.98 -19.05
C GLY A 146 -19.58 -5.24 -19.74
N ALA A 147 -20.57 -5.90 -19.14
CA ALA A 147 -21.23 -7.07 -19.70
C ALA A 147 -22.22 -6.70 -20.82
N ALA A 148 -22.80 -5.48 -20.77
CA ALA A 148 -23.69 -4.94 -21.79
C ALA A 148 -22.95 -4.45 -23.05
N SER A 149 -21.83 -3.74 -22.88
CA SER A 149 -21.03 -3.13 -23.96
C SER A 149 -20.19 -4.13 -24.77
N GLY A 150 -20.00 -5.34 -24.25
CA GLY A 150 -19.48 -6.50 -24.99
C GLY A 150 -20.53 -7.19 -25.88
N GLY A 151 -21.60 -6.46 -26.26
CA GLY A 151 -22.78 -6.92 -27.00
C GLY A 151 -22.46 -7.98 -28.06
N ALA A 152 -23.20 -9.09 -28.01
CA ALA A 152 -23.01 -10.34 -28.77
C ALA A 152 -21.75 -11.17 -28.41
N ARG A 153 -20.58 -10.57 -28.14
CA ARG A 153 -19.33 -11.32 -27.89
C ARG A 153 -19.31 -12.04 -26.55
N ALA A 154 -19.74 -11.41 -25.46
CA ALA A 154 -19.72 -12.04 -24.13
C ALA A 154 -20.77 -13.17 -23.97
N ALA A 155 -21.94 -13.03 -24.61
CA ALA A 155 -22.94 -14.09 -24.70
C ALA A 155 -22.45 -15.25 -25.62
N SER A 156 -21.70 -14.91 -26.67
CA SER A 156 -21.04 -15.86 -27.58
C SER A 156 -19.91 -16.67 -26.92
N LEU A 157 -19.29 -16.18 -25.84
CA LEU A 157 -18.18 -16.91 -25.19
C LEU A 157 -18.60 -18.32 -24.78
N LEU A 158 -19.79 -18.46 -24.18
CA LEU A 158 -20.29 -19.78 -23.80
C LEU A 158 -20.75 -20.64 -24.99
N ASP A 159 -21.03 -20.02 -26.13
CA ASP A 159 -21.33 -20.72 -27.38
C ASP A 159 -20.05 -21.29 -28.03
N GLU A 160 -18.88 -20.77 -27.67
CA GLU A 160 -17.56 -21.33 -28.03
C GLU A 160 -17.15 -22.54 -27.17
N PHE A 161 -17.97 -22.93 -26.18
CA PHE A 161 -17.70 -24.11 -25.36
C PHE A 161 -17.68 -25.38 -26.23
N ASP A 162 -16.57 -26.12 -26.14
CA ASP A 162 -16.32 -27.37 -26.88
C ASP A 162 -17.25 -28.54 -26.49
N GLY A 163 -18.04 -28.41 -25.42
CA GLY A 163 -18.92 -29.46 -24.92
C GLY A 163 -18.18 -30.57 -24.14
N LEU A 164 -16.88 -30.42 -23.91
CA LEU A 164 -16.06 -31.42 -23.22
C LEU A 164 -15.99 -31.09 -21.72
N PHE A 165 -16.31 -32.10 -20.89
CA PHE A 165 -16.30 -32.03 -19.43
C PHE A 165 -15.15 -32.85 -18.85
N ASP A 166 -13.93 -32.35 -19.05
CA ASP A 166 -12.66 -33.07 -18.87
C ASP A 166 -11.70 -32.39 -17.89
N LEU A 167 -12.20 -31.51 -17.01
CA LEU A 167 -11.40 -30.95 -15.93
C LEU A 167 -10.98 -32.03 -14.91
N PRO A 168 -9.79 -31.90 -14.28
CA PRO A 168 -9.36 -32.82 -13.23
C PRO A 168 -10.37 -32.92 -12.07
N GLU A 169 -10.99 -31.80 -11.71
CA GLU A 169 -11.98 -31.65 -10.64
C GLU A 169 -13.44 -31.73 -11.13
N GLN A 170 -13.71 -32.21 -12.36
CA GLN A 170 -15.06 -32.22 -12.94
C GLN A 170 -16.10 -32.96 -12.07
N ALA A 171 -15.70 -34.03 -11.40
CA ALA A 171 -16.60 -34.80 -10.54
C ALA A 171 -17.06 -34.00 -9.31
N GLU A 172 -16.17 -33.21 -8.73
CA GLU A 172 -16.45 -32.31 -7.61
C GLU A 172 -17.36 -31.16 -8.06
N LEU A 173 -17.02 -30.52 -9.18
CA LEU A 173 -17.84 -29.47 -9.81
C LEU A 173 -19.26 -29.97 -10.05
N ARG A 174 -19.43 -31.13 -10.67
CA ARG A 174 -20.74 -31.73 -10.93
C ARG A 174 -21.51 -32.04 -9.65
N ALA A 175 -20.82 -32.46 -8.58
CA ALA A 175 -21.46 -32.70 -7.29
C ALA A 175 -21.94 -31.39 -6.65
N ALA A 176 -21.11 -30.35 -6.67
CA ALA A 176 -21.46 -29.03 -6.17
C ALA A 176 -22.66 -28.43 -6.92
N CYS A 177 -22.73 -28.55 -8.26
CA CYS A 177 -23.89 -28.11 -9.03
C CYS A 177 -25.18 -28.87 -8.65
N ARG A 178 -25.09 -30.19 -8.41
CA ARG A 178 -26.25 -30.99 -7.96
C ARG A 178 -26.76 -30.53 -6.59
N ASP A 179 -25.85 -30.38 -5.64
CA ASP A 179 -26.20 -29.96 -4.28
C ASP A 179 -26.79 -28.54 -4.28
N PHE A 180 -26.20 -27.64 -5.07
CA PHE A 180 -26.71 -26.28 -5.26
C PHE A 180 -28.15 -26.25 -5.79
N VAL A 181 -28.44 -27.00 -6.86
CA VAL A 181 -29.78 -27.05 -7.46
C VAL A 181 -30.78 -27.68 -6.51
N ARG A 182 -30.41 -28.76 -5.81
CA ARG A 182 -31.28 -29.36 -4.79
C ARG A 182 -31.66 -28.34 -3.71
N ASP A 183 -30.70 -27.58 -3.22
CA ASP A 183 -30.91 -26.59 -2.18
C ASP A 183 -31.67 -25.36 -2.71
N TRP A 184 -31.51 -25.00 -3.99
CA TRP A 184 -32.28 -23.96 -4.68
C TRP A 184 -33.76 -24.35 -4.83
N ASP A 185 -34.01 -25.57 -5.33
CA ASP A 185 -35.36 -26.11 -5.52
C ASP A 185 -36.09 -26.27 -4.17
N ALA A 186 -35.38 -26.72 -3.14
CA ALA A 186 -35.92 -26.80 -1.77
C ALA A 186 -36.29 -25.42 -1.18
N GLY A 187 -35.62 -24.36 -1.63
CA GLY A 187 -35.91 -22.96 -1.27
C GLY A 187 -37.07 -22.33 -2.06
N GLY A 188 -37.74 -23.08 -2.93
CA GLY A 188 -38.84 -22.59 -3.76
C GLY A 188 -38.42 -22.05 -5.13
N GLY A 189 -37.17 -22.28 -5.56
CA GLY A 189 -36.71 -22.03 -6.92
C GLY A 189 -37.16 -23.13 -7.90
N GLU A 190 -37.10 -22.83 -9.21
CA GLU A 190 -37.37 -23.80 -10.28
C GLU A 190 -36.12 -24.01 -11.14
N GLY A 191 -35.14 -24.75 -10.63
CA GLY A 191 -33.89 -25.03 -11.34
C GLY A 191 -33.91 -26.35 -12.11
N GLY A 192 -34.14 -27.46 -11.39
CA GLY A 192 -34.15 -28.81 -11.95
C GLY A 192 -32.88 -29.18 -12.75
N VAL A 193 -33.00 -30.20 -13.62
CA VAL A 193 -31.86 -30.76 -14.36
C VAL A 193 -31.27 -29.77 -15.38
N ALA A 194 -32.10 -28.89 -15.95
CA ALA A 194 -31.65 -27.90 -16.93
C ALA A 194 -30.65 -26.92 -16.30
N MET A 195 -30.99 -26.36 -15.13
CA MET A 195 -30.10 -25.46 -14.39
C MET A 195 -28.79 -26.15 -14.01
N GLN A 196 -28.86 -27.41 -13.56
CA GLN A 196 -27.67 -28.18 -13.21
C GLN A 196 -26.72 -28.32 -14.41
N SER A 197 -27.27 -28.63 -15.60
CA SER A 197 -26.51 -28.75 -16.84
C SER A 197 -25.88 -27.41 -17.24
N ASP A 198 -26.65 -26.32 -17.18
CA ASP A 198 -26.15 -24.99 -17.52
C ASP A 198 -25.02 -24.56 -16.58
N LEU A 199 -25.18 -24.77 -15.27
CA LEU A 199 -24.13 -24.48 -14.27
C LEU A 199 -22.86 -25.27 -14.55
N GLU A 200 -23.00 -26.57 -14.82
CA GLU A 200 -21.86 -27.43 -15.14
C GLU A 200 -21.13 -26.91 -16.39
N SER A 201 -21.85 -26.60 -17.47
CA SER A 201 -21.27 -26.04 -18.70
C SER A 201 -20.59 -24.70 -18.48
N MET A 202 -21.26 -23.76 -17.81
CA MET A 202 -20.72 -22.42 -17.52
C MET A 202 -19.43 -22.47 -16.72
N LEU A 203 -19.43 -23.21 -15.61
CA LEU A 203 -18.27 -23.30 -14.72
C LEU A 203 -17.12 -24.06 -15.39
N THR A 204 -17.42 -25.14 -16.13
CA THR A 204 -16.41 -25.90 -16.87
C THR A 204 -15.75 -25.01 -17.92
N HIS A 205 -16.55 -24.31 -18.72
CA HIS A 205 -16.06 -23.40 -19.75
C HIS A 205 -15.24 -22.25 -19.15
N TYR A 206 -15.68 -21.65 -18.03
CA TYR A 206 -14.93 -20.60 -17.34
C TYR A 206 -13.54 -21.09 -16.87
N CYS A 207 -13.47 -22.28 -16.27
CA CYS A 207 -12.19 -22.86 -15.82
C CYS A 207 -11.26 -23.12 -17.01
N LYS A 208 -11.78 -23.61 -18.15
CA LYS A 208 -11.00 -23.78 -19.38
C LYS A 208 -10.48 -22.46 -19.94
N LEU A 209 -11.34 -21.45 -20.00
CA LEU A 209 -11.02 -20.13 -20.56
C LEU A 209 -9.91 -19.44 -19.77
N THR A 210 -9.94 -19.56 -18.44
CA THR A 210 -9.04 -18.82 -17.54
C THR A 210 -7.88 -19.66 -17.00
N GLY A 211 -7.89 -20.98 -17.21
CA GLY A 211 -6.96 -21.92 -16.58
C GLY A 211 -7.11 -22.02 -15.05
N ARG A 212 -8.13 -21.40 -14.47
CA ARG A 212 -8.36 -21.39 -13.01
C ARG A 212 -9.06 -22.67 -12.57
N LYS A 213 -8.71 -23.13 -11.37
CA LYS A 213 -9.37 -24.26 -10.72
C LYS A 213 -10.75 -23.89 -10.22
N PHE A 214 -11.69 -24.82 -10.31
CA PHE A 214 -13.04 -24.61 -9.80
C PHE A 214 -13.03 -24.39 -8.28
N LEU A 215 -13.76 -23.38 -7.82
CA LEU A 215 -14.02 -23.13 -6.40
C LEU A 215 -15.53 -23.21 -6.11
N PRO A 216 -15.98 -24.03 -5.15
CA PRO A 216 -17.40 -24.15 -4.80
C PRO A 216 -18.08 -22.84 -4.41
N VAL A 217 -17.32 -21.88 -3.86
CA VAL A 217 -17.85 -20.56 -3.46
C VAL A 217 -18.38 -19.76 -4.65
N TRP A 218 -17.95 -20.04 -5.88
CA TRP A 218 -18.48 -19.38 -7.09
C TRP A 218 -19.96 -19.66 -7.31
N LEU A 219 -20.49 -20.77 -6.81
CA LEU A 219 -21.94 -21.03 -6.83
C LEU A 219 -22.72 -20.04 -5.96
N GLN A 220 -22.11 -19.47 -4.91
CA GLN A 220 -22.74 -18.41 -4.11
C GLN A 220 -22.81 -17.09 -4.88
N VAL A 221 -21.79 -16.79 -5.70
CA VAL A 221 -21.84 -15.66 -6.64
C VAL A 221 -22.98 -15.85 -7.63
N VAL A 222 -23.13 -17.04 -8.21
CA VAL A 222 -24.25 -17.36 -9.11
C VAL A 222 -25.59 -17.24 -8.39
N ARG A 223 -25.71 -17.70 -7.14
CA ARG A 223 -26.91 -17.51 -6.31
C ARG A 223 -27.31 -16.05 -6.20
N ALA A 224 -26.34 -15.17 -5.91
CA ALA A 224 -26.58 -13.74 -5.77
C ALA A 224 -27.08 -13.11 -7.08
N LEU A 225 -26.57 -13.57 -8.23
CA LEU A 225 -27.03 -13.11 -9.56
C LEU A 225 -28.45 -13.60 -9.90
N LEU A 226 -28.77 -14.86 -9.58
CA LEU A 226 -30.11 -15.43 -9.82
C LEU A 226 -31.21 -14.74 -9.01
N GLN A 227 -30.85 -14.15 -7.87
CA GLN A 227 -31.78 -13.43 -6.99
C GLN A 227 -32.00 -11.97 -7.39
N LEU A 228 -31.45 -11.52 -8.52
CA LEU A 228 -31.70 -10.18 -9.04
C LEU A 228 -33.18 -10.00 -9.45
N PRO A 229 -33.85 -8.92 -8.98
CA PRO A 229 -35.23 -8.64 -9.38
C PRO A 229 -35.33 -8.39 -10.90
N GLN A 230 -36.34 -8.98 -11.53
CA GLN A 230 -36.56 -8.86 -12.98
C GLN A 230 -37.52 -7.72 -13.31
N GLN A 231 -37.32 -7.08 -14.46
CA GLN A 231 -38.25 -6.06 -14.98
C GLN A 231 -39.47 -6.71 -15.67
N PRO A 232 -40.69 -6.22 -15.46
CA PRO A 232 -41.83 -6.55 -16.32
C PRO A 232 -41.54 -6.12 -17.77
N PRO A 233 -41.87 -6.90 -18.82
CA PRO A 233 -42.69 -8.13 -18.85
C PRO A 233 -41.89 -9.45 -18.75
N GLN A 234 -40.58 -9.41 -18.47
CA GLN A 234 -39.70 -10.58 -18.36
C GLN A 234 -39.90 -11.29 -17.02
N GLN A 235 -41.08 -11.88 -16.82
CA GLN A 235 -41.44 -12.61 -15.58
C GLN A 235 -40.85 -14.04 -15.52
N GLN A 236 -40.11 -14.48 -16.54
CA GLN A 236 -39.39 -15.75 -16.50
C GLN A 236 -38.00 -15.52 -15.90
N GLN A 237 -37.58 -16.37 -14.95
CA GLN A 237 -36.23 -16.31 -14.42
C GLN A 237 -35.22 -16.34 -15.58
N PRO A 238 -34.18 -15.51 -15.55
CA PRO A 238 -33.14 -15.55 -16.57
C PRO A 238 -32.56 -16.97 -16.58
N SER A 239 -32.36 -17.52 -17.77
CA SER A 239 -31.64 -18.78 -17.86
C SER A 239 -30.27 -18.59 -17.21
N THR A 240 -29.80 -19.58 -16.47
CA THR A 240 -28.47 -19.55 -15.84
C THR A 240 -27.42 -19.15 -16.87
N ARG A 241 -27.56 -19.68 -18.09
CA ARG A 241 -26.73 -19.36 -19.26
C ARG A 241 -26.63 -17.85 -19.56
N ALA A 242 -27.72 -17.11 -19.42
CA ALA A 242 -27.75 -15.66 -19.67
C ALA A 242 -26.95 -14.84 -18.63
N LEU A 243 -26.64 -15.42 -17.47
CA LEU A 243 -25.84 -14.77 -16.42
C LEU A 243 -24.33 -14.91 -16.66
N PHE A 244 -23.91 -15.76 -17.60
CA PHE A 244 -22.50 -16.05 -17.86
C PHE A 244 -21.64 -14.79 -18.11
N PRO A 245 -22.06 -13.79 -18.90
CA PRO A 245 -21.28 -12.57 -19.09
C PRO A 245 -21.00 -11.81 -17.78
N MET A 246 -22.01 -11.63 -16.93
CA MET A 246 -21.85 -10.96 -15.65
C MET A 246 -20.99 -11.79 -14.70
N PHE A 247 -21.25 -13.10 -14.62
CA PHE A 247 -20.45 -14.03 -13.81
C PHE A 247 -18.97 -14.00 -14.20
N SER A 248 -18.66 -14.11 -15.49
CA SER A 248 -17.30 -14.08 -16.00
C SER A 248 -16.63 -12.73 -15.72
N ALA A 249 -17.33 -11.62 -15.95
CA ALA A 249 -16.82 -10.28 -15.66
C ALA A 249 -16.53 -10.07 -14.16
N LEU A 250 -17.38 -10.58 -13.26
CA LEU A 250 -17.17 -10.53 -11.82
C LEU A 250 -15.90 -11.28 -11.41
N LEU A 251 -15.75 -12.51 -11.88
CA LEU A 251 -14.62 -13.36 -11.48
C LEU A 251 -13.28 -12.90 -12.09
N THR A 252 -13.30 -12.31 -13.29
CA THR A 252 -12.09 -11.82 -13.96
C THR A 252 -11.67 -10.45 -13.46
N LYS A 253 -12.59 -9.48 -13.36
CA LYS A 253 -12.26 -8.08 -13.03
C LYS A 253 -12.23 -7.78 -11.55
N TYR A 254 -13.14 -8.38 -10.77
CA TYR A 254 -13.41 -7.95 -9.39
C TYR A 254 -13.05 -8.98 -8.32
N THR A 255 -12.85 -10.25 -8.70
CA THR A 255 -12.56 -11.33 -7.76
C THR A 255 -11.07 -11.63 -7.75
N PRO A 256 -10.35 -11.26 -6.67
CA PRO A 256 -8.93 -11.51 -6.60
C PRO A 256 -8.64 -13.01 -6.38
N ARG A 257 -7.52 -13.49 -6.92
CA ARG A 257 -7.03 -14.85 -6.68
C ARG A 257 -6.76 -15.04 -5.17
N PRO A 258 -7.35 -16.06 -4.52
CA PRO A 258 -7.42 -16.12 -3.06
C PRO A 258 -6.05 -16.22 -2.38
N GLU A 259 -5.11 -17.01 -2.91
CA GLU A 259 -3.78 -17.15 -2.29
C GLU A 259 -2.98 -15.83 -2.31
N PRO A 260 -2.76 -15.16 -3.46
CA PRO A 260 -2.18 -13.83 -3.49
C PRO A 260 -2.97 -12.80 -2.66
N ALA A 261 -4.30 -12.85 -2.71
CA ALA A 261 -5.16 -11.93 -1.96
C ALA A 261 -4.98 -12.05 -0.46
N CYS A 262 -4.89 -13.27 0.08
CA CYS A 262 -4.68 -13.50 1.50
C CYS A 262 -3.30 -13.01 1.97
N HIS A 263 -2.27 -13.13 1.13
CA HIS A 263 -0.96 -12.55 1.45
C HIS A 263 -0.99 -11.02 1.43
N VAL A 264 -1.58 -10.41 0.40
CA VAL A 264 -1.76 -8.95 0.34
C VAL A 264 -2.59 -8.47 1.53
N PHE A 265 -3.63 -9.20 1.91
CA PHE A 265 -4.46 -8.88 3.04
C PHE A 265 -3.70 -8.97 4.38
N ARG A 266 -2.82 -9.95 4.55
CA ARG A 266 -1.87 -10.00 5.68
C ARG A 266 -0.96 -8.77 5.71
N LEU A 267 -0.43 -8.33 4.56
CA LEU A 267 0.40 -7.12 4.47
C LEU A 267 -0.38 -5.86 4.87
N LEU A 268 -1.66 -5.76 4.47
CA LEU A 268 -2.53 -4.64 4.87
C LEU A 268 -2.81 -4.64 6.37
N LEU A 269 -3.10 -5.81 6.96
CA LEU A 269 -3.25 -5.95 8.42
C LEU A 269 -1.98 -5.54 9.15
N GLN A 270 -0.82 -5.98 8.68
CA GLN A 270 0.45 -5.61 9.28
C GLN A 270 0.76 -4.11 9.15
N TYR A 271 0.37 -3.48 8.03
CA TYR A 271 0.60 -2.06 7.79
C TYR A 271 -0.33 -1.17 8.64
N HIS A 272 -1.62 -1.51 8.74
CA HIS A 272 -2.61 -0.68 9.43
C HIS A 272 -2.82 -1.06 10.90
N GLU A 273 -2.80 -2.35 11.21
CA GLU A 273 -3.09 -2.93 12.52
C GLU A 273 -2.02 -3.96 12.94
N PRO A 274 -0.77 -3.52 13.18
CA PRO A 274 0.35 -4.44 13.49
C PRO A 274 0.10 -5.27 14.75
N ALA A 275 -0.66 -4.77 15.72
CA ALA A 275 -1.05 -5.52 16.91
C ALA A 275 -1.95 -6.73 16.57
N LEU A 276 -2.93 -6.56 15.68
CA LEU A 276 -3.78 -7.66 15.21
C LEU A 276 -2.99 -8.64 14.35
N SER A 277 -2.15 -8.15 13.44
CA SER A 277 -1.27 -9.00 12.66
C SER A 277 -0.37 -9.85 13.56
N SER A 278 0.25 -9.24 14.58
CA SER A 278 1.11 -9.94 15.54
C SER A 278 0.33 -10.97 16.37
N LEU A 279 -0.92 -10.69 16.74
CA LEU A 279 -1.78 -11.65 17.42
C LEU A 279 -2.02 -12.88 16.55
N LEU A 280 -2.45 -12.69 15.29
CA LEU A 280 -2.70 -13.78 14.35
C LEU A 280 -1.46 -14.65 14.13
N ASP A 281 -0.28 -14.03 14.01
CA ASP A 281 0.99 -14.73 13.90
C ASP A 281 1.31 -15.54 15.17
N SER A 282 1.06 -14.97 16.35
CA SER A 282 1.30 -15.65 17.64
C SER A 282 0.41 -16.87 17.84
N LEU A 283 -0.84 -16.79 17.37
CA LEU A 283 -1.82 -17.87 17.38
C LEU A 283 -1.64 -18.86 16.21
N ARG A 284 -0.68 -18.59 15.30
CA ARG A 284 -0.46 -19.35 14.07
C ARG A 284 -1.75 -19.51 13.26
N LEU A 285 -2.47 -18.42 13.08
CA LEU A 285 -3.74 -18.37 12.36
C LEU A 285 -3.53 -17.62 11.03
N PRO A 286 -3.28 -18.34 9.92
CA PRO A 286 -3.14 -17.72 8.60
C PRO A 286 -4.39 -16.98 8.18
N VAL A 287 -4.24 -15.89 7.44
CA VAL A 287 -5.39 -15.12 6.91
C VAL A 287 -6.30 -15.98 6.00
N ALA A 288 -5.70 -16.93 5.26
CA ALA A 288 -6.44 -17.83 4.38
C ALA A 288 -7.50 -18.67 5.11
N ASP A 289 -7.30 -18.93 6.39
CA ASP A 289 -8.18 -19.77 7.22
C ASP A 289 -9.58 -19.19 7.43
N PHE A 290 -9.73 -17.87 7.28
CA PHE A 290 -11.02 -17.19 7.46
C PHE A 290 -11.40 -16.30 6.27
N ALA A 291 -10.44 -15.78 5.52
CA ALA A 291 -10.70 -14.78 4.46
C ALA A 291 -10.63 -15.33 3.03
N SER A 292 -10.17 -16.57 2.80
CA SER A 292 -10.02 -17.11 1.44
C SER A 292 -11.33 -17.07 0.65
N ASP A 293 -12.43 -17.43 1.29
CA ASP A 293 -13.76 -17.43 0.66
C ASP A 293 -14.36 -16.02 0.52
N TRP A 294 -13.97 -15.08 1.39
CA TRP A 294 -14.35 -13.67 1.22
C TRP A 294 -13.82 -13.15 -0.11
N MET A 295 -12.55 -13.46 -0.38
CA MET A 295 -11.84 -13.04 -1.60
C MET A 295 -12.38 -13.78 -2.83
N ALA A 296 -12.46 -15.10 -2.77
CA ALA A 296 -12.86 -15.93 -3.92
C ALA A 296 -14.36 -15.85 -4.27
N GLY A 297 -15.20 -15.46 -3.31
CA GLY A 297 -16.65 -15.41 -3.44
C GLY A 297 -17.25 -14.01 -3.37
N LEU A 298 -16.45 -12.95 -3.29
CA LEU A 298 -16.92 -11.57 -3.10
C LEU A 298 -17.90 -11.43 -1.92
N LEU A 299 -17.61 -12.13 -0.81
CA LEU A 299 -18.45 -12.23 0.40
C LEU A 299 -19.86 -12.86 0.18
N ALA A 300 -20.15 -13.43 -0.99
CA ALA A 300 -21.48 -13.94 -1.32
C ALA A 300 -21.92 -15.13 -0.45
N ARG A 301 -20.98 -15.86 0.14
CA ARG A 301 -21.30 -16.93 1.10
C ARG A 301 -21.66 -16.39 2.48
N ASP A 302 -20.98 -15.32 2.90
CA ASP A 302 -20.95 -14.88 4.29
C ASP A 302 -21.94 -13.75 4.57
N LEU A 303 -22.50 -13.13 3.52
CA LEU A 303 -23.52 -12.07 3.59
C LEU A 303 -24.87 -12.54 3.06
N ALA A 304 -25.95 -12.11 3.72
CA ALA A 304 -27.30 -12.25 3.19
C ALA A 304 -27.50 -11.34 1.96
N THR A 305 -28.34 -11.77 1.01
CA THR A 305 -28.59 -11.06 -0.26
C THR A 305 -29.03 -9.61 -0.06
N GLU A 306 -29.84 -9.35 0.97
CA GLU A 306 -30.32 -8.01 1.32
C GLU A 306 -29.19 -7.02 1.64
N VAL A 307 -28.06 -7.51 2.12
CA VAL A 307 -26.86 -6.73 2.46
C VAL A 307 -25.82 -6.81 1.34
N LEU A 308 -25.65 -7.99 0.75
CA LEU A 308 -24.70 -8.25 -0.34
C LEU A 308 -25.00 -7.41 -1.57
N HIS A 309 -26.27 -7.29 -1.98
CA HIS A 309 -26.66 -6.52 -3.16
C HIS A 309 -26.34 -5.02 -3.02
N PRO A 310 -26.73 -4.32 -1.95
CA PRO A 310 -26.27 -2.95 -1.71
C PRO A 310 -24.75 -2.80 -1.62
N LEU A 311 -24.05 -3.78 -1.04
CA LEU A 311 -22.59 -3.76 -1.00
C LEU A 311 -21.99 -3.83 -2.42
N TRP A 312 -22.52 -4.73 -3.26
CA TRP A 312 -22.10 -4.87 -4.65
C TRP A 312 -22.51 -3.68 -5.52
N ASP A 313 -23.66 -3.04 -5.25
CA ASP A 313 -24.04 -1.77 -5.87
C ASP A 313 -22.91 -0.75 -5.71
N MET A 314 -22.44 -0.55 -4.47
CA MET A 314 -21.34 0.36 -4.18
C MET A 314 -20.01 -0.09 -4.79
N TYR A 315 -19.69 -1.37 -4.67
CA TYR A 315 -18.44 -1.94 -5.19
C TYR A 315 -18.30 -1.73 -6.70
N PHE A 316 -19.37 -1.95 -7.46
CA PHE A 316 -19.36 -1.79 -8.92
C PHE A 316 -19.46 -0.32 -9.35
N LEU A 317 -20.20 0.52 -8.61
CA LEU A 317 -20.25 1.96 -8.89
C LEU A 317 -18.91 2.66 -8.61
N LEU A 318 -18.15 2.18 -7.64
CA LEU A 318 -16.80 2.67 -7.35
C LEU A 318 -15.75 2.16 -8.34
N ALA A 319 -16.01 1.02 -8.98
CA ALA A 319 -15.11 0.36 -9.94
C ALA A 319 -13.67 0.17 -9.40
N ASP A 320 -13.55 -0.21 -8.13
CA ASP A 320 -12.26 -0.47 -7.48
C ASP A 320 -12.13 -1.94 -7.06
N PRO A 321 -11.46 -2.80 -7.86
CA PRO A 321 -11.25 -4.22 -7.52
C PRO A 321 -10.48 -4.47 -6.21
N PHE A 322 -9.68 -3.51 -5.72
CA PHE A 322 -8.95 -3.68 -4.46
C PHE A 322 -9.81 -3.38 -3.24
N LEU A 323 -10.98 -2.74 -3.41
CA LEU A 323 -11.82 -2.32 -2.28
C LEU A 323 -12.23 -3.51 -1.40
N LEU A 324 -12.39 -4.71 -1.97
CA LEU A 324 -12.70 -5.93 -1.22
C LEU A 324 -11.67 -6.24 -0.13
N LEU A 325 -10.38 -6.01 -0.38
CA LEU A 325 -9.30 -6.22 0.59
C LEU A 325 -9.45 -5.26 1.79
N PHE A 326 -9.89 -4.02 1.53
CA PHE A 326 -10.11 -3.01 2.55
C PHE A 326 -11.43 -3.20 3.30
N ILE A 327 -12.47 -3.70 2.63
CA ILE A 327 -13.70 -4.16 3.29
C ILE A 327 -13.36 -5.28 4.28
N GLY A 328 -12.56 -6.27 3.85
CA GLY A 328 -12.02 -7.31 4.73
C GLY A 328 -11.24 -6.74 5.91
N LEU A 329 -10.43 -5.71 5.69
CA LEU A 329 -9.68 -5.03 6.76
C LEU A 329 -10.60 -4.41 7.80
N VAL A 330 -11.64 -3.68 7.37
CA VAL A 330 -12.60 -3.06 8.27
C VAL A 330 -13.32 -4.11 9.11
N PHE A 331 -13.70 -5.25 8.52
CA PHE A 331 -14.29 -6.36 9.28
C PHE A 331 -13.39 -6.86 10.41
N VAL A 332 -12.09 -7.01 10.16
CA VAL A 332 -11.12 -7.46 11.20
C VAL A 332 -10.89 -6.36 12.24
N VAL A 333 -10.74 -5.10 11.81
CA VAL A 333 -10.57 -3.94 12.68
C VAL A 333 -11.77 -3.76 13.63
N ASN A 334 -12.99 -3.98 13.14
CA ASN A 334 -14.20 -3.87 13.96
C ASN A 334 -14.23 -4.89 15.11
N CYS A 335 -13.50 -6.00 14.99
CA CYS A 335 -13.35 -6.99 16.06
C CYS A 335 -12.16 -6.72 16.98
N LYS A 336 -11.38 -5.65 16.77
CA LYS A 336 -10.08 -5.42 17.43
C LYS A 336 -10.10 -5.53 18.94
N GLU A 337 -11.05 -4.87 19.60
CA GLU A 337 -11.13 -4.88 21.07
C GLU A 337 -11.39 -6.28 21.62
N SER A 338 -12.28 -7.03 20.98
CA SER A 338 -12.59 -8.42 21.33
C SER A 338 -11.43 -9.37 21.05
N LEU A 339 -10.68 -9.12 19.96
CA LEU A 339 -9.53 -9.92 19.56
C LEU A 339 -8.32 -9.71 20.47
N LEU A 340 -8.11 -8.49 20.96
CA LEU A 340 -6.99 -8.14 21.85
C LEU A 340 -7.33 -8.35 23.35
N ALA A 341 -8.47 -8.98 23.64
CA ALA A 341 -8.83 -9.38 24.99
C ALA A 341 -7.81 -10.40 25.55
N PRO A 342 -7.58 -10.42 26.88
CA PRO A 342 -6.74 -11.45 27.50
C PRO A 342 -7.32 -12.85 27.28
N ASP A 343 -6.44 -13.86 27.23
CA ASP A 343 -6.78 -15.29 27.16
C ASP A 343 -7.57 -15.74 25.92
N VAL A 344 -7.44 -15.03 24.79
CA VAL A 344 -7.97 -15.50 23.50
C VAL A 344 -7.20 -16.70 22.95
N ASP A 345 -7.93 -17.70 22.46
CA ASP A 345 -7.38 -18.88 21.81
C ASP A 345 -7.62 -18.85 20.29
N ALA A 346 -6.83 -19.62 19.54
CA ALA A 346 -6.88 -19.63 18.09
C ALA A 346 -8.27 -20.01 17.52
N GLU A 347 -9.02 -20.89 18.20
CA GLU A 347 -10.32 -21.36 17.70
C GLU A 347 -11.42 -20.32 17.91
N SER A 348 -11.44 -19.64 19.07
CA SER A 348 -12.37 -18.55 19.29
C SER A 348 -12.14 -17.39 18.33
N VAL A 349 -10.88 -17.03 18.07
CA VAL A 349 -10.49 -16.00 17.09
C VAL A 349 -10.92 -16.41 15.68
N ARG A 350 -10.62 -17.64 15.24
CA ARG A 350 -11.04 -18.17 13.94
C ARG A 350 -12.56 -18.04 13.76
N ARG A 351 -13.33 -18.54 14.73
CA ARG A 351 -14.79 -18.49 14.67
C ARG A 351 -15.31 -17.06 14.60
N MET A 352 -14.79 -16.18 15.46
CA MET A 352 -15.19 -14.77 15.48
C MET A 352 -14.97 -14.12 14.12
N LEU A 353 -13.75 -14.27 13.57
CA LEU A 353 -13.39 -13.72 12.26
C LEU A 353 -14.25 -14.34 11.15
N SER A 354 -14.38 -15.66 11.06
CA SER A 354 -15.19 -16.31 10.01
C SER A 354 -16.66 -15.88 10.01
N THR A 355 -17.22 -15.50 11.16
CA THR A 355 -18.63 -15.07 11.27
C THR A 355 -18.83 -13.55 11.20
N THR A 356 -17.77 -12.74 11.25
CA THR A 356 -17.90 -11.28 11.35
C THR A 356 -18.71 -10.63 10.21
N PRO A 357 -18.59 -11.05 8.92
CA PRO A 357 -19.35 -10.40 7.85
C PRO A 357 -20.85 -10.55 8.04
N SER A 358 -21.31 -11.69 8.58
CA SER A 358 -22.73 -12.00 8.75
C SER A 358 -23.47 -11.08 9.71
N ALA A 359 -22.74 -10.31 10.54
CA ALA A 359 -23.31 -9.33 11.45
C ALA A 359 -23.62 -7.96 10.80
N LEU A 360 -23.22 -7.75 9.54
CA LEU A 360 -23.40 -6.48 8.84
C LEU A 360 -24.88 -6.22 8.52
N GLY A 361 -25.39 -5.04 8.91
CA GLY A 361 -26.71 -4.56 8.51
C GLY A 361 -26.69 -3.77 7.21
N VAL A 362 -27.84 -3.66 6.54
CA VAL A 362 -27.99 -2.88 5.29
C VAL A 362 -27.65 -1.39 5.49
N ALA A 363 -27.99 -0.84 6.66
CA ALA A 363 -27.72 0.57 6.99
C ALA A 363 -26.21 0.87 7.09
N ASP A 364 -25.41 -0.12 7.47
CA ASP A 364 -23.97 0.04 7.73
C ASP A 364 -23.11 -0.12 6.47
N VAL A 365 -23.71 -0.53 5.33
CA VAL A 365 -22.98 -0.81 4.08
C VAL A 365 -22.26 0.44 3.57
N ALA A 366 -22.91 1.60 3.60
CA ALA A 366 -22.32 2.85 3.12
C ALA A 366 -21.10 3.24 3.98
N ASP A 367 -21.25 3.18 5.30
CA ASP A 367 -20.17 3.47 6.25
C ASP A 367 -19.01 2.49 6.11
N LEU A 368 -19.30 1.20 5.91
CA LEU A 368 -18.29 0.18 5.63
C LEU A 368 -17.46 0.53 4.40
N CYS A 369 -18.10 0.93 3.30
CA CYS A 369 -17.41 1.35 2.08
C CYS A 369 -16.58 2.62 2.31
N THR A 370 -17.11 3.62 3.02
CA THR A 370 -16.37 4.85 3.35
C THR A 370 -15.15 4.57 4.23
N LEU A 371 -15.28 3.70 5.23
CA LEU A 371 -14.15 3.28 6.06
C LEU A 371 -13.10 2.51 5.24
N ALA A 372 -13.54 1.62 4.35
CA ALA A 372 -12.65 0.88 3.45
C ALA A 372 -11.87 1.85 2.54
N GLN A 373 -12.53 2.85 1.96
CA GLN A 373 -11.88 3.91 1.17
C GLN A 373 -10.91 4.73 2.01
N HIS A 374 -11.25 5.06 3.26
CA HIS A 374 -10.35 5.77 4.17
C HIS A 374 -9.03 5.01 4.41
N TYR A 375 -9.09 3.68 4.60
CA TYR A 375 -7.89 2.84 4.68
C TYR A 375 -7.14 2.77 3.33
N ALA A 376 -7.86 2.68 2.22
CA ALA A 376 -7.28 2.66 0.89
C ALA A 376 -6.47 3.94 0.60
N CYS A 377 -7.00 5.12 0.91
CA CYS A 377 -6.31 6.40 0.72
C CYS A 377 -5.07 6.60 1.60
N ARG A 378 -4.92 5.80 2.67
CA ARG A 378 -3.75 5.84 3.58
C ARG A 378 -2.76 4.70 3.31
N THR A 379 -2.98 3.94 2.23
CA THR A 379 -2.12 2.85 1.80
C THR A 379 -1.29 3.29 0.60
N PRO A 380 0.01 2.94 0.54
CA PRO A 380 0.85 3.26 -0.61
C PRO A 380 0.24 2.80 -1.94
N ALA A 381 0.25 3.69 -2.94
CA ALA A 381 -0.30 3.43 -4.27
C ALA A 381 0.38 2.25 -4.97
N SER A 382 1.65 1.98 -4.60
CA SER A 382 2.45 0.85 -5.05
C SER A 382 1.79 -0.51 -4.83
N LEU A 383 0.91 -0.65 -3.83
CA LEU A 383 0.11 -1.88 -3.64
C LEU A 383 -0.62 -2.25 -4.93
N ARG A 384 -1.28 -1.27 -5.57
CA ARG A 384 -2.08 -1.50 -6.77
C ARG A 384 -1.16 -1.89 -7.92
N THR A 385 -0.16 -1.07 -8.20
CA THR A 385 0.77 -1.28 -9.31
C THR A 385 1.48 -2.65 -9.23
N LEU A 386 1.90 -3.06 -8.03
CA LEU A 386 2.66 -4.31 -7.85
C LEU A 386 1.78 -5.56 -7.85
N PHE A 387 0.54 -5.48 -7.35
CA PHE A 387 -0.29 -6.67 -7.13
C PHE A 387 -1.46 -6.84 -8.12
N THR A 388 -1.75 -5.89 -9.01
CA THR A 388 -2.86 -6.03 -9.99
C THR A 388 -2.75 -7.31 -10.81
N ALA A 389 -1.59 -7.58 -11.42
CA ALA A 389 -1.39 -8.80 -12.20
C ALA A 389 -1.49 -10.07 -11.34
N ALA A 390 -0.93 -10.04 -10.13
CA ALA A 390 -0.97 -11.15 -9.18
C ALA A 390 -2.40 -11.45 -8.67
N LEU A 391 -3.24 -10.44 -8.52
CA LEU A 391 -4.59 -10.59 -7.98
C LEU A 391 -5.62 -10.87 -9.06
N PHE A 392 -5.59 -10.14 -10.17
CA PHE A 392 -6.67 -10.13 -11.16
C PHE A 392 -6.23 -10.63 -12.55
N GLY A 393 -4.93 -10.62 -12.84
CA GLY A 393 -4.39 -11.10 -14.11
C GLY A 393 -4.17 -12.61 -14.16
N ASP A 394 -3.80 -13.09 -15.35
CA ASP A 394 -3.54 -14.51 -15.63
C ASP A 394 -2.06 -14.90 -15.47
N ALA A 395 -1.17 -13.91 -15.30
CA ALA A 395 0.25 -14.14 -15.09
C ALA A 395 0.53 -14.82 -13.74
N GLU A 396 1.54 -15.68 -13.68
CA GLU A 396 2.03 -16.19 -12.41
C GLU A 396 2.59 -15.05 -11.55
N PRO A 397 2.19 -14.95 -10.26
CA PRO A 397 2.62 -13.88 -9.39
C PRO A 397 4.13 -13.98 -9.09
N ASP A 398 4.80 -12.84 -8.95
CA ASP A 398 6.20 -12.79 -8.55
C ASP A 398 6.37 -13.40 -7.14
N ALA A 399 7.17 -14.46 -7.06
CA ALA A 399 7.46 -15.15 -5.81
C ALA A 399 8.11 -14.24 -4.76
N ASP A 400 8.93 -13.27 -5.16
CA ASP A 400 9.55 -12.33 -4.23
C ASP A 400 8.49 -11.39 -3.60
N LEU A 401 7.45 -10.99 -4.36
CA LEU A 401 6.33 -10.20 -3.86
C LEU A 401 5.44 -11.01 -2.90
N LEU A 402 5.18 -12.28 -3.22
CA LEU A 402 4.43 -13.19 -2.35
C LEU A 402 5.16 -13.61 -1.08
N MET A 403 6.46 -13.33 -0.98
CA MET A 403 7.27 -13.57 0.23
C MET A 403 7.62 -12.28 0.99
N ALA A 404 7.05 -11.14 0.60
CA ALA A 404 7.35 -9.85 1.21
C ALA A 404 7.02 -9.81 2.71
N LEU A 405 7.95 -9.29 3.53
CA LEU A 405 7.75 -9.14 4.97
C LEU A 405 6.71 -8.05 5.29
N CYS A 406 6.80 -6.89 4.65
CA CYS A 406 5.89 -5.76 4.78
C CYS A 406 5.63 -5.17 3.39
N LEU A 407 4.79 -4.13 3.31
CA LEU A 407 4.32 -3.63 2.04
C LEU A 407 5.49 -3.09 1.18
N PRO A 408 5.69 -3.58 -0.06
CA PRO A 408 6.70 -3.04 -0.96
C PRO A 408 6.24 -1.72 -1.60
N VAL A 409 7.17 -0.79 -1.77
CA VAL A 409 6.95 0.50 -2.42
C VAL A 409 7.80 0.62 -3.68
N THR A 410 7.23 1.16 -4.76
CA THR A 410 7.90 1.39 -6.04
C THR A 410 8.74 2.66 -6.02
N VAL A 411 9.73 2.72 -6.93
CA VAL A 411 10.56 3.92 -7.09
C VAL A 411 9.75 5.14 -7.53
N ALA A 412 8.66 4.95 -8.30
CA ALA A 412 7.79 6.03 -8.75
C ALA A 412 7.13 6.75 -7.55
N GLU A 413 6.68 5.99 -6.55
CA GLU A 413 6.05 6.56 -5.36
C GLU A 413 7.08 7.20 -4.40
N VAL A 414 8.26 6.60 -4.24
CA VAL A 414 9.35 7.19 -3.43
C VAL A 414 9.80 8.54 -3.97
N THR A 415 9.69 8.77 -5.28
CA THR A 415 10.22 9.97 -5.94
C THR A 415 9.19 11.09 -6.16
N ARG A 416 7.89 10.81 -6.02
CA ARG A 416 6.77 11.74 -6.25
C ARG A 416 6.08 12.12 -4.94
N ASP A 417 6.75 12.94 -4.12
CA ASP A 417 6.26 13.42 -2.81
C ASP A 417 5.73 12.29 -1.91
N PRO A 418 6.62 11.46 -1.35
CA PRO A 418 6.22 10.22 -0.70
C PRO A 418 5.32 10.50 0.52
N PRO A 419 4.19 9.78 0.69
CA PRO A 419 3.31 9.91 1.84
C PRO A 419 3.90 9.28 3.13
N PHE A 420 5.20 9.05 3.15
CA PHE A 420 5.95 8.37 4.20
C PHE A 420 7.34 8.98 4.36
N THR A 421 7.92 8.82 5.55
CA THR A 421 9.32 9.20 5.79
C THR A 421 10.23 8.08 5.32
N LEU A 422 11.15 8.38 4.41
CA LEU A 422 12.16 7.42 3.94
C LEU A 422 13.28 7.28 4.97
N VAL A 423 13.55 6.06 5.43
CA VAL A 423 14.63 5.73 6.35
C VAL A 423 15.71 4.98 5.59
N ASP A 424 16.81 5.67 5.29
CA ASP A 424 17.97 5.09 4.61
C ASP A 424 18.86 4.40 5.64
N VAL A 425 18.91 3.06 5.58
CA VAL A 425 19.59 2.23 6.56
C VAL A 425 21.07 1.95 6.25
N ARG A 426 21.61 2.57 5.19
CA ARG A 426 23.02 2.43 4.82
C ARG A 426 23.90 3.13 5.86
N SER A 427 25.18 2.78 5.86
CA SER A 427 26.14 3.45 6.75
C SER A 427 26.21 4.97 6.47
N PRO A 428 26.55 5.80 7.47
CA PRO A 428 26.63 7.25 7.30
C PRO A 428 27.58 7.65 6.17
N ASP A 429 28.69 6.94 6.00
CA ASP A 429 29.64 7.16 4.92
C ASP A 429 29.05 6.92 3.53
N MET A 430 28.11 5.98 3.38
CA MET A 430 27.43 5.69 2.12
C MET A 430 26.30 6.68 1.86
N TYR A 431 25.54 7.01 2.90
CA TYR A 431 24.50 8.03 2.87
C TYR A 431 25.05 9.39 2.41
N ASN A 432 26.17 9.83 2.99
CA ASN A 432 26.85 11.08 2.66
C ASN A 432 27.51 11.08 1.26
N ARG A 433 27.50 9.96 0.53
CA ARG A 433 27.98 9.88 -0.87
C ARG A 433 26.85 10.00 -1.89
N GLY A 434 25.62 10.19 -1.42
CA GLY A 434 24.42 10.32 -2.24
C GLY A 434 23.22 9.69 -1.54
N HIS A 435 22.15 10.45 -1.36
CA HIS A 435 20.88 10.00 -0.78
C HIS A 435 19.70 10.81 -1.35
N LEU A 436 18.47 10.37 -1.05
CA LEU A 436 17.28 11.16 -1.38
C LEU A 436 17.13 12.31 -0.39
N ALA A 437 16.93 13.53 -0.88
CA ALA A 437 16.69 14.69 -0.01
C ALA A 437 15.49 14.44 0.91
N GLY A 438 15.64 14.77 2.21
CA GLY A 438 14.60 14.53 3.22
C GLY A 438 14.57 13.11 3.80
N ALA A 439 15.39 12.18 3.32
CA ALA A 439 15.55 10.88 3.95
C ALA A 439 16.22 11.00 5.32
N TYR A 440 15.87 10.11 6.26
CA TYR A 440 16.54 10.00 7.55
C TYR A 440 17.58 8.88 7.50
N ASN A 441 18.82 9.14 7.88
CA ASN A 441 19.84 8.09 7.95
C ASN A 441 19.80 7.34 9.29
N LEU A 442 19.65 6.01 9.23
CA LEU A 442 19.72 5.12 10.38
C LEU A 442 20.81 4.07 10.16
N ASP A 443 21.96 4.20 10.81
CA ASP A 443 23.07 3.27 10.61
C ASP A 443 22.74 1.84 11.06
N SER A 444 22.47 0.95 10.10
CA SER A 444 22.21 -0.47 10.36
C SER A 444 23.42 -1.22 10.92
N GLY A 445 24.64 -0.69 10.77
CA GLY A 445 25.85 -1.25 11.40
C GLY A 445 25.78 -1.24 12.93
N LEU A 446 24.97 -0.36 13.52
CA LEU A 446 24.74 -0.31 14.96
C LEU A 446 23.94 -1.50 15.48
N LEU A 447 23.12 -2.14 14.63
CA LEU A 447 22.22 -3.24 15.02
C LEU A 447 22.97 -4.40 15.71
N LEU A 448 24.17 -4.73 15.22
CA LEU A 448 25.00 -5.81 15.78
C LEU A 448 26.13 -5.28 16.68
N SER A 449 26.63 -4.08 16.40
CA SER A 449 27.80 -3.55 17.10
C SER A 449 27.44 -2.84 18.41
N ARG A 450 26.36 -2.06 18.42
CA ARG A 450 25.90 -1.25 19.57
C ARG A 450 24.37 -1.19 19.62
N PRO A 451 23.71 -2.28 20.07
CA PRO A 451 22.25 -2.41 20.00
C PRO A 451 21.48 -1.32 20.76
N THR A 452 22.01 -0.85 21.90
CA THR A 452 21.37 0.21 22.70
C THR A 452 21.37 1.56 22.01
N GLU A 453 22.44 1.89 21.28
CA GLU A 453 22.52 3.09 20.44
C GLU A 453 21.54 2.98 19.26
N PHE A 454 21.49 1.81 18.63
CA PHE A 454 20.54 1.55 17.54
C PHE A 454 19.09 1.70 18.02
N ASP A 455 18.72 1.10 19.15
CA ASP A 455 17.37 1.21 19.70
C ASP A 455 16.98 2.65 20.03
N SER A 456 17.93 3.43 20.55
CA SER A 456 17.73 4.86 20.84
C SER A 456 17.53 5.67 19.56
N ALA A 457 18.33 5.39 18.53
CA ALA A 457 18.22 6.04 17.22
C ALA A 457 16.91 5.67 16.51
N LEU A 458 16.52 4.39 16.53
CA LEU A 458 15.27 3.91 15.96
C LEU A 458 14.06 4.55 16.67
N ALA A 459 14.10 4.64 18.00
CA ALA A 459 13.06 5.33 18.77
C ALA A 459 13.00 6.84 18.45
N ALA A 460 14.14 7.48 18.18
CA ALA A 460 14.17 8.86 17.71
C ALA A 460 13.49 9.00 16.35
N VAL A 461 13.81 8.13 15.38
CA VAL A 461 13.17 8.10 14.05
C VAL A 461 11.66 8.00 14.16
N VAL A 462 11.18 7.03 14.94
CA VAL A 462 9.73 6.79 15.12
C VAL A 462 9.04 8.00 15.75
N ARG A 463 9.68 8.69 16.70
CA ARG A 463 9.13 9.91 17.31
C ARG A 463 9.15 11.12 16.37
N THR A 464 10.16 11.23 15.52
CA THR A 464 10.32 12.39 14.62
C THR A 464 9.52 12.25 13.33
N ALA A 465 9.23 11.03 12.90
CA ALA A 465 8.45 10.79 11.70
C ALA A 465 6.97 11.13 11.95
N ASN A 466 6.47 12.12 11.22
CA ASN A 466 5.05 12.48 11.21
C ASN A 466 4.31 11.64 10.15
N GLY A 467 4.31 10.31 10.28
CA GLY A 467 3.61 9.43 9.34
C GLY A 467 4.22 8.03 9.20
N PRO A 468 3.79 7.28 8.17
CA PRO A 468 4.33 5.97 7.83
C PRO A 468 5.84 6.01 7.54
N LEU A 469 6.51 4.87 7.71
CA LEU A 469 7.95 4.72 7.55
C LEU A 469 8.26 3.77 6.39
N CYS A 470 9.09 4.21 5.44
CA CYS A 470 9.59 3.35 4.38
C CYS A 470 11.09 3.08 4.56
N VAL A 471 11.46 1.83 4.77
CA VAL A 471 12.85 1.42 4.98
C VAL A 471 13.54 1.18 3.63
N SER A 472 14.68 1.82 3.42
CA SER A 472 15.47 1.72 2.19
C SER A 472 16.91 1.35 2.51
N GLY A 473 17.46 0.37 1.78
CA GLY A 473 18.85 -0.07 1.92
C GLY A 473 19.68 0.20 0.68
N HIS A 474 20.63 -0.69 0.44
CA HIS A 474 21.53 -0.60 -0.71
C HIS A 474 20.82 -0.89 -2.02
N GLY A 475 19.87 -1.83 -2.03
CA GLY A 475 19.21 -2.29 -3.24
C GLY A 475 19.82 -3.54 -3.86
N ARG A 476 20.56 -4.31 -3.06
CA ARG A 476 21.19 -5.56 -3.49
C ARG A 476 20.76 -6.69 -2.57
N LYS A 477 20.36 -7.82 -3.17
CA LYS A 477 19.89 -9.00 -2.42
C LYS A 477 20.87 -9.48 -1.33
N GLU A 478 22.18 -9.34 -1.55
CA GLU A 478 23.23 -9.73 -0.59
C GLU A 478 23.39 -8.76 0.60
N GLU A 479 23.11 -7.47 0.39
CA GLU A 479 23.34 -6.37 1.35
C GLU A 479 22.04 -5.96 2.07
N ASP A 480 20.87 -6.20 1.47
CA ASP A 480 19.55 -5.79 1.95
C ASP A 480 18.98 -6.67 3.07
N THR A 481 19.74 -7.67 3.55
CA THR A 481 19.39 -8.41 4.77
C THR A 481 19.21 -7.47 5.97
N THR A 482 20.01 -6.40 6.03
CA THR A 482 19.92 -5.35 7.05
C THR A 482 18.62 -4.56 6.94
N THR A 483 18.17 -4.22 5.73
CA THR A 483 16.88 -3.55 5.46
C THR A 483 15.71 -4.34 6.04
N VAL A 484 15.68 -5.65 5.76
CA VAL A 484 14.63 -6.55 6.27
C VAL A 484 14.68 -6.65 7.80
N LEU A 485 15.88 -6.71 8.39
CA LEU A 485 16.04 -6.73 9.85
C LEU A 485 15.56 -5.44 10.51
N VAL A 486 15.86 -4.27 9.94
CA VAL A 486 15.38 -2.98 10.47
C VAL A 486 13.86 -2.89 10.38
N ALA A 487 13.27 -3.30 9.24
CA ALA A 487 11.81 -3.37 9.12
C ALA A 487 11.19 -4.33 10.16
N ALA A 488 11.78 -5.50 10.38
CA ALA A 488 11.35 -6.43 11.42
C ALA A 488 11.42 -5.82 12.83
N GLN A 489 12.42 -4.98 13.12
CA GLN A 489 12.51 -4.28 14.41
C GLN A 489 11.39 -3.26 14.61
N LEU A 490 10.99 -2.54 13.56
CA LEU A 490 9.84 -1.63 13.60
C LEU A 490 8.53 -2.39 13.82
N LEU A 491 8.33 -3.50 13.11
CA LEU A 491 7.15 -4.35 13.26
C LEU A 491 7.05 -4.98 14.64
N ARG A 492 8.18 -5.43 15.21
CA ARG A 492 8.25 -5.96 16.59
C ARG A 492 7.85 -4.92 17.64
N ARG A 493 8.03 -3.64 17.35
CA ARG A 493 7.59 -2.50 18.18
C ARG A 493 6.14 -2.12 17.92
N LEU A 494 5.44 -2.87 17.07
CA LEU A 494 4.07 -2.61 16.62
C LEU A 494 3.91 -1.22 15.96
N CYS A 495 4.95 -0.75 15.27
CA CYS A 495 4.87 0.50 14.51
C CYS A 495 3.94 0.32 13.31
N PRO A 496 2.87 1.12 13.17
CA PRO A 496 2.01 1.11 11.98
C PRO A 496 2.71 1.81 10.81
N GLY A 497 2.24 1.54 9.59
CA GLY A 497 2.70 2.21 8.38
C GLY A 497 4.11 1.81 7.94
N VAL A 498 4.61 0.64 8.32
CA VAL A 498 5.96 0.19 7.95
C VAL A 498 5.94 -0.45 6.56
N SER A 499 6.76 0.08 5.66
CA SER A 499 6.97 -0.42 4.31
C SER A 499 8.46 -0.59 4.00
N ILE A 500 8.79 -1.32 2.92
CA ILE A 500 10.15 -1.45 2.40
C ILE A 500 10.17 -0.92 0.97
N PHE A 501 11.25 -0.23 0.59
CA PHE A 501 11.53 0.11 -0.79
C PHE A 501 12.47 -0.93 -1.42
N PRO A 502 11.96 -1.91 -2.19
CA PRO A 502 12.79 -2.93 -2.81
C PRO A 502 13.70 -2.30 -3.86
N GLY A 503 14.95 -2.77 -3.94
CA GLY A 503 15.94 -2.19 -4.85
C GLY A 503 16.59 -0.89 -4.35
N GLY A 504 16.14 -0.34 -3.20
CA GLY A 504 16.86 0.65 -2.39
C GLY A 504 17.53 1.79 -3.17
N TYR A 505 18.71 2.20 -2.69
CA TYR A 505 19.49 3.26 -3.33
C TYR A 505 19.87 2.93 -4.79
N ALA A 506 20.11 1.67 -5.14
CA ALA A 506 20.46 1.28 -6.50
C ALA A 506 19.34 1.58 -7.51
N ALA A 507 18.09 1.25 -7.16
CA ALA A 507 16.91 1.57 -7.96
C ALA A 507 16.70 3.09 -8.05
N LEU A 508 16.83 3.80 -6.93
CA LEU A 508 16.74 5.26 -6.88
C LEU A 508 17.76 5.94 -7.79
N HIS A 509 19.03 5.50 -7.72
CA HIS A 509 20.11 6.04 -8.53
C HIS A 509 19.90 5.78 -10.02
N LYS A 510 19.33 4.61 -10.38
CA LYS A 510 18.98 4.28 -11.77
C LYS A 510 17.90 5.22 -12.30
N GLU A 511 16.87 5.51 -11.51
CA GLU A 511 15.70 6.30 -11.91
C GLU A 511 15.99 7.81 -11.94
N LEU A 512 16.54 8.35 -10.85
CA LEU A 512 16.74 9.79 -10.71
C LEU A 512 18.02 10.29 -11.39
N GLY A 513 18.99 9.38 -11.61
CA GLY A 513 20.32 9.72 -12.05
C GLY A 513 21.14 10.49 -10.98
N PRO A 514 22.43 10.72 -11.25
CA PRO A 514 23.38 11.25 -10.28
C PRO A 514 23.16 12.72 -9.89
N ASN A 515 22.35 13.47 -10.64
CA ASN A 515 22.21 14.93 -10.48
C ASN A 515 21.06 15.34 -9.55
N ARG A 516 20.16 14.40 -9.20
CA ARG A 516 18.98 14.66 -8.37
C ARG A 516 19.12 14.08 -6.95
N LEU A 517 20.28 13.53 -6.63
CA LEU A 517 20.61 12.98 -5.32
C LEU A 517 21.35 14.03 -4.48
N ALA A 518 20.96 14.17 -3.21
CA ALA A 518 21.60 15.07 -2.27
C ALA A 518 23.01 14.60 -1.92
N GLU A 519 23.95 15.54 -1.80
CA GLU A 519 25.37 15.32 -1.43
C GLU A 519 26.11 14.30 -2.32
N HIS A 520 25.57 14.01 -3.50
CA HIS A 520 26.10 12.96 -4.36
C HIS A 520 27.43 13.36 -5.02
N CYS A 521 28.40 12.43 -5.01
CA CYS A 521 29.68 12.59 -5.69
C CYS A 521 29.99 11.37 -6.57
N GLN A 522 30.00 11.57 -7.89
CA GLN A 522 30.23 10.51 -8.89
C GLN A 522 31.53 9.74 -8.68
N LYS A 523 32.58 10.37 -8.14
CA LYS A 523 33.89 9.73 -7.91
C LYS A 523 33.87 8.75 -6.74
N THR A 524 33.02 8.98 -5.74
CA THR A 524 32.96 8.19 -4.50
C THR A 524 31.73 7.30 -4.42
N CYS A 525 30.74 7.53 -5.29
CA CYS A 525 29.50 6.77 -5.35
C CYS A 525 29.74 5.36 -5.91
N PRO A 526 29.30 4.30 -5.20
CA PRO A 526 29.50 2.92 -5.62
C PRO A 526 28.72 2.56 -6.89
N GLU A 527 27.55 3.17 -7.15
CA GLU A 527 26.78 2.91 -8.36
C GLU A 527 27.42 3.57 -9.59
N CYS A 528 27.86 4.83 -9.48
CA CYS A 528 28.58 5.52 -10.57
C CYS A 528 29.87 4.78 -10.97
N ALA A 529 30.66 4.32 -9.98
CA ALA A 529 31.88 3.56 -10.23
C ALA A 529 31.59 2.24 -10.99
N ARG A 530 30.48 1.58 -10.66
CA ARG A 530 30.03 0.35 -11.34
C ARG A 530 29.55 0.62 -12.76
N SER A 531 28.74 1.66 -12.96
CA SER A 531 28.29 2.07 -14.30
C SER A 531 29.47 2.41 -15.21
N ALA A 532 30.49 3.09 -14.68
CA ALA A 532 31.73 3.38 -15.40
C ALA A 532 32.50 2.10 -15.75
N ALA A 533 32.64 1.17 -14.81
CA ALA A 533 33.30 -0.12 -15.06
C ALA A 533 32.57 -0.96 -16.14
N ALA A 534 31.23 -1.00 -16.10
CA ALA A 534 30.43 -1.70 -17.10
C ALA A 534 30.58 -1.10 -18.50
N SER A 535 30.65 0.22 -18.64
CA SER A 535 30.86 0.90 -19.93
C SER A 535 32.25 0.66 -20.54
N SER A 536 33.28 0.44 -19.70
CA SER A 536 34.65 0.20 -20.14
C SER A 536 34.96 -1.25 -20.58
N GLY A 537 34.06 -2.20 -20.31
CA GLY A 537 34.25 -3.63 -20.64
C GLY A 537 33.75 -4.06 -22.01
N GLY A 538 33.10 -3.18 -22.78
CA GLY A 538 32.39 -3.52 -24.03
C GLY A 538 33.18 -3.34 -25.34
N GLN A 539 34.38 -2.75 -25.33
CA GLN A 539 35.12 -2.42 -26.56
C GLN A 539 36.59 -2.86 -26.52
N SER A 540 36.86 -4.16 -26.66
CA SER A 540 38.19 -4.62 -27.10
C SER A 540 38.22 -6.12 -27.42
N LYS A 541 37.45 -6.57 -28.43
CA LYS A 541 37.69 -7.83 -29.14
C LYS A 541 37.21 -7.76 -30.59
N GLN A 542 37.78 -6.86 -31.38
CA GLN A 542 37.86 -7.02 -32.85
C GLN A 542 38.67 -5.85 -33.41
N GLN A 543 39.83 -6.17 -33.97
CA GLN A 543 40.72 -5.39 -34.83
C GLN A 543 42.15 -5.30 -34.27
N GLN A 544 42.92 -6.35 -34.56
CA GLN A 544 44.29 -6.22 -35.08
C GLN A 544 44.77 -7.59 -35.58
N GLN A 545 44.29 -7.93 -36.78
CA GLN A 545 44.94 -8.90 -37.66
C GLN A 545 45.13 -8.18 -39.00
N GLN A 546 46.32 -7.62 -39.21
CA GLN A 546 47.01 -7.48 -40.50
C GLN A 546 48.19 -6.52 -40.33
N GLN A 547 49.40 -7.08 -40.22
CA GLN A 547 50.49 -6.89 -41.20
C GLN A 547 51.76 -7.61 -40.74
N GLN A 548 52.28 -8.45 -41.63
CA GLN A 548 53.51 -9.21 -41.50
C GLN A 548 54.73 -8.42 -42.04
N LEU A 549 55.81 -8.38 -41.23
CA LEU A 549 57.25 -8.64 -41.53
C LEU A 549 57.97 -7.86 -42.68
N PRO A 550 59.33 -7.63 -42.65
CA PRO A 550 60.33 -8.63 -42.24
C PRO A 550 61.70 -8.17 -41.63
N SER A 551 62.45 -9.18 -41.15
CA SER A 551 63.91 -9.42 -41.31
C SER A 551 64.98 -8.83 -40.35
N THR A 552 65.56 -9.77 -39.56
CA THR A 552 66.99 -10.07 -39.29
C THR A 552 67.99 -9.09 -38.62
N GLN A 553 68.54 -9.61 -37.50
CA GLN A 553 69.97 -9.72 -37.09
C GLN A 553 70.59 -8.78 -36.01
N ARG A 554 70.98 -9.46 -34.91
CA ARG A 554 72.23 -9.44 -34.09
C ARG A 554 72.44 -8.45 -32.92
N ALA A 555 72.54 -9.08 -31.72
CA ALA A 555 73.46 -8.87 -30.58
C ALA A 555 73.40 -7.53 -29.80
N SER A 556 73.40 -7.46 -28.47
CA SER A 556 73.89 -8.36 -27.40
C SER A 556 73.45 -7.83 -26.02
N ASN A 557 73.32 -8.71 -24.99
CA ASN A 557 73.46 -8.47 -23.52
C ASN A 557 72.65 -7.31 -22.88
N GLN A 558 71.80 -7.46 -21.86
CA GLN A 558 72.03 -8.09 -20.55
C GLN A 558 70.74 -8.13 -19.69
N GLN A 559 70.70 -9.07 -18.74
CA GLN A 559 69.92 -9.11 -17.47
C GLN A 559 68.43 -9.49 -17.49
N GLN A 560 68.22 -10.74 -17.07
CA GLN A 560 66.99 -11.36 -16.58
C GLN A 560 66.65 -10.84 -15.18
N ASP A 561 65.36 -10.61 -14.92
CA ASP A 561 64.70 -11.01 -13.68
C ASP A 561 63.18 -11.20 -13.92
N GLN A 562 62.65 -12.37 -13.52
CA GLN A 562 61.24 -12.77 -13.62
C GLN A 562 60.43 -12.31 -12.39
N PRO A 563 59.11 -12.05 -12.54
CA PRO A 563 58.17 -12.11 -11.42
C PRO A 563 57.08 -13.18 -11.65
N GLN A 564 57.18 -14.33 -10.98
CA GLN A 564 56.11 -15.35 -10.90
C GLN A 564 55.43 -15.44 -9.52
N SER A 565 55.71 -14.52 -8.58
CA SER A 565 55.25 -14.66 -7.18
C SER A 565 53.95 -13.92 -6.80
N LYS A 566 53.39 -13.05 -7.66
CA LYS A 566 52.25 -12.18 -7.25
C LYS A 566 50.86 -12.83 -7.37
N GLN A 567 50.66 -13.78 -8.28
CA GLN A 567 49.33 -14.40 -8.46
C GLN A 567 49.02 -15.48 -7.40
N GLN A 568 50.01 -16.26 -6.96
CA GLN A 568 49.80 -17.26 -5.91
C GLN A 568 49.55 -16.64 -4.53
N GLN A 569 50.19 -15.51 -4.21
CA GLN A 569 49.98 -14.80 -2.93
C GLN A 569 48.56 -14.23 -2.81
N GLN A 570 48.00 -13.71 -3.91
CA GLN A 570 46.65 -13.12 -3.90
C GLN A 570 45.55 -14.20 -3.77
N GLN A 571 45.78 -15.39 -4.33
CA GLN A 571 44.86 -16.53 -4.19
C GLN A 571 44.91 -17.13 -2.77
N GLN A 572 46.09 -17.20 -2.17
CA GLN A 572 46.26 -17.69 -0.80
C GLN A 572 45.67 -16.71 0.24
N GLN A 573 45.78 -15.39 0.01
CA GLN A 573 45.13 -14.38 0.87
C GLN A 573 43.60 -14.44 0.81
N ARG A 574 43.00 -14.72 -0.35
CA ARG A 574 41.54 -14.89 -0.48
C ARG A 574 41.03 -16.16 0.22
N GLN A 575 41.80 -17.25 0.17
CA GLN A 575 41.45 -18.48 0.88
C GLN A 575 41.58 -18.34 2.41
N LEU A 576 42.60 -17.62 2.89
CA LEU A 576 42.77 -17.33 4.32
C LEU A 576 41.69 -16.36 4.85
N ALA A 577 41.24 -15.40 4.04
CA ALA A 577 40.13 -14.50 4.39
C ALA A 577 38.79 -15.26 4.48
N ALA A 578 38.49 -16.14 3.51
CA ALA A 578 37.29 -16.99 3.53
C ALA A 578 37.28 -17.98 4.72
N GLN A 579 38.44 -18.53 5.09
CA GLN A 579 38.57 -19.36 6.30
C GLN A 579 38.44 -18.54 7.59
N GLY A 580 38.95 -17.31 7.61
CA GLY A 580 38.77 -16.36 8.71
C GLY A 580 37.30 -15.98 8.94
N GLU A 581 36.56 -15.71 7.87
CA GLU A 581 35.12 -15.42 7.92
C GLU A 581 34.32 -16.61 8.41
N GLN A 582 34.57 -17.83 7.90
CA GLN A 582 33.89 -19.04 8.37
C GLN A 582 34.19 -19.37 9.86
N GLN A 583 35.41 -19.08 10.33
CA GLN A 583 35.76 -19.22 11.75
C GLN A 583 35.11 -18.13 12.62
N LEU A 584 34.94 -16.92 12.08
CA LEU A 584 34.21 -15.83 12.74
C LEU A 584 32.72 -16.18 12.90
N PHE A 585 32.08 -16.71 11.84
CA PHE A 585 30.69 -17.21 11.89
C PHE A 585 30.52 -18.36 12.89
N LYS A 586 31.47 -19.29 12.99
CA LYS A 586 31.44 -20.37 14.00
C LYS A 586 31.63 -19.84 15.44
N ARG A 587 32.47 -18.83 15.65
CA ARG A 587 32.65 -18.19 16.98
C ARG A 587 31.44 -17.35 17.39
N LEU A 588 30.76 -16.69 16.44
CA LEU A 588 29.52 -15.96 16.67
C LEU A 588 28.37 -16.91 17.04
N ARG A 589 28.29 -18.06 16.37
CA ARG A 589 27.34 -19.15 16.70
C ARG A 589 27.55 -19.70 18.12
N HIS A 590 28.78 -20.04 18.49
CA HIS A 590 29.09 -20.53 19.84
C HIS A 590 28.88 -19.50 20.96
N LYS A 591 29.08 -18.21 20.69
CA LYS A 591 28.78 -17.13 21.65
C LYS A 591 27.28 -16.93 21.83
N ALA A 592 26.49 -17.03 20.76
CA ALA A 592 25.03 -16.99 20.81
C ALA A 592 24.48 -18.17 21.62
N ASP A 593 24.97 -19.40 21.38
CA ASP A 593 24.54 -20.59 22.13
C ASP A 593 24.92 -20.51 23.63
N SER A 594 26.09 -19.93 23.95
CA SER A 594 26.54 -19.74 25.34
C SER A 594 25.73 -18.70 26.11
N LEU A 595 25.26 -17.64 25.45
CA LEU A 595 24.39 -16.61 26.03
C LEU A 595 22.98 -17.15 26.26
N VAL A 596 22.43 -17.90 25.31
CA VAL A 596 21.13 -18.60 25.45
C VAL A 596 21.17 -19.58 26.64
N THR A 597 22.28 -20.30 26.82
CA THR A 597 22.43 -21.25 27.95
C THR A 597 22.49 -20.55 29.31
N LYS A 598 23.15 -19.39 29.41
CA LYS A 598 23.20 -18.57 30.64
C LYS A 598 21.86 -17.90 30.96
N MET A 599 21.08 -17.54 29.93
CA MET A 599 19.74 -16.95 30.08
C MET A 599 18.70 -17.99 30.51
N SER A 600 18.79 -19.24 30.02
CA SER A 600 17.96 -20.35 30.54
C SER A 600 18.21 -20.67 32.02
N GLN A 601 19.44 -20.47 32.52
CA GLN A 601 19.77 -20.69 33.93
C GLN A 601 19.25 -19.56 34.84
N LEU A 602 19.08 -18.35 34.31
CA LEU A 602 18.52 -17.19 35.04
C LEU A 602 16.98 -17.18 35.00
N ALA A 603 16.37 -17.63 33.90
CA ALA A 603 14.91 -17.79 33.79
C ALA A 603 14.37 -18.89 34.72
N GLN A 604 15.14 -19.95 34.96
CA GLN A 604 14.82 -20.98 35.96
C GLN A 604 14.89 -20.48 37.42
N ALA A 605 15.45 -19.29 37.66
CA ALA A 605 15.60 -18.71 39.01
C ALA A 605 14.48 -17.74 39.42
N GLY A 606 13.49 -17.46 38.56
CA GLY A 606 12.22 -16.81 38.94
C GLY A 606 12.33 -15.42 39.59
N ILE A 607 13.19 -14.52 39.09
CA ILE A 607 13.29 -13.15 39.61
C ILE A 607 12.57 -12.16 38.66
N ALA A 608 11.46 -11.60 39.12
CA ALA A 608 10.78 -10.48 38.48
C ALA A 608 11.50 -9.16 38.82
N ILE A 609 11.63 -8.24 37.86
CA ILE A 609 12.16 -6.89 38.11
C ILE A 609 11.08 -5.86 37.76
N SER A 610 10.52 -5.27 38.80
CA SER A 610 9.70 -4.06 38.79
C SER A 610 10.53 -2.84 39.21
N GLY A 611 10.24 -1.68 38.63
CA GLY A 611 10.55 -0.37 39.23
C GLY A 611 11.83 0.30 38.74
N VAL A 612 11.68 1.50 38.19
CA VAL A 612 12.76 2.44 37.88
C VAL A 612 12.87 3.39 39.07
N ASP A 613 14.01 3.37 39.76
CA ASP A 613 14.38 4.41 40.72
C ASP A 613 15.80 4.92 40.44
N SER A 614 16.02 6.15 40.87
CA SER A 614 17.11 7.08 40.54
C SER A 614 18.51 6.68 41.04
N VAL A 615 19.48 7.58 40.78
CA VAL A 615 20.92 7.65 41.18
C VAL A 615 21.86 7.18 40.05
N GLY A 616 22.91 7.88 39.61
CA GLY A 616 23.63 9.07 40.07
C GLY A 616 25.12 8.89 39.73
N GLY A 617 25.71 9.85 39.01
CA GLY A 617 27.14 10.20 38.98
C GLY A 617 28.21 9.13 38.65
N GLY A 618 28.95 9.33 37.56
CA GLY A 618 30.24 8.65 37.34
C GLY A 618 30.89 8.98 35.99
N GLY A 619 31.76 9.99 35.97
CA GLY A 619 32.48 10.44 34.78
C GLY A 619 33.51 9.43 34.25
N GLY A 620 33.71 9.45 32.93
CA GLY A 620 34.73 8.67 32.23
C GLY A 620 34.83 9.09 30.77
N SER A 621 35.76 9.99 30.49
CA SER A 621 36.00 10.66 29.21
C SER A 621 36.49 9.69 28.10
N GLY A 622 35.89 9.79 26.91
CA GLY A 622 36.32 9.07 25.70
C GLY A 622 35.69 9.69 24.45
N LYS A 623 36.33 10.74 23.92
CA LYS A 623 35.88 11.56 22.78
C LYS A 623 35.86 10.77 21.46
N ASN A 624 34.71 10.81 20.76
CA ASN A 624 34.61 10.99 19.30
C ASN A 624 33.23 11.60 19.00
N SER A 625 33.19 12.93 19.00
CA SER A 625 31.95 13.73 18.84
C SER A 625 31.63 13.94 17.36
N TYR A 626 30.37 13.65 17.03
CA TYR A 626 29.66 14.09 15.84
C TYR A 626 29.62 15.63 15.81
N ARG A 627 30.15 16.22 14.74
CA ARG A 627 29.93 17.64 14.43
C ARG A 627 28.52 17.79 13.88
N ASN A 628 27.58 18.34 14.67
CA ASN A 628 26.75 19.49 14.29
C ASN A 628 25.73 19.89 15.39
N THR A 629 26.19 20.12 16.62
CA THR A 629 25.43 20.89 17.62
C THR A 629 26.38 21.89 18.27
N GLY A 630 26.08 23.18 18.13
CA GLY A 630 26.82 24.25 18.80
C GLY A 630 26.58 24.18 20.30
N ASP A 631 27.67 24.15 21.06
CA ASP A 631 27.72 24.15 22.52
C ASP A 631 27.56 25.59 23.01
N VAL A 632 26.43 25.90 23.66
CA VAL A 632 26.20 27.15 24.38
C VAL A 632 25.41 26.83 25.65
N PHE A 633 26.10 26.59 26.77
CA PHE A 633 25.65 27.01 28.10
C PHE A 633 26.84 27.04 29.07
N SER A 634 27.23 28.24 29.46
CA SER A 634 27.88 28.52 30.74
C SER A 634 27.64 29.98 31.04
N LEU A 635 26.56 30.30 31.76
CA LEU A 635 26.49 31.41 32.73
C LEU A 635 25.36 31.13 33.73
N GLU A 636 25.68 31.34 35.00
CA GLU A 636 24.86 31.12 36.18
C GLU A 636 23.85 32.27 36.40
N GLY A 637 22.66 31.89 36.85
CA GLY A 637 21.84 32.53 37.90
C GLY A 637 21.51 34.02 37.80
N GLU A 638 20.25 34.31 37.45
CA GLU A 638 19.38 35.27 38.13
C GLU A 638 17.93 35.00 37.67
N ASP A 639 17.00 34.97 38.63
CA ASP A 639 15.57 34.72 38.44
C ASP A 639 14.95 35.73 37.46
N ASP A 640 14.08 35.27 36.55
CA ASP A 640 12.82 35.91 36.14
C ASP A 640 12.24 35.21 34.89
N GLU A 641 10.97 34.79 35.01
CA GLU A 641 9.95 34.46 33.99
C GLU A 641 10.32 33.52 32.83
N GLU A 642 9.48 32.50 32.63
CA GLU A 642 9.53 31.56 31.51
C GLU A 642 9.37 32.29 30.16
N ASP A 643 10.47 32.81 29.60
CA ASP A 643 10.50 33.29 28.23
C ASP A 643 10.38 32.06 27.29
N GLU A 644 9.17 31.80 26.81
CA GLU A 644 8.93 31.05 25.58
C GLU A 644 9.83 31.66 24.51
N THR A 645 10.90 30.97 24.11
CA THR A 645 11.83 31.47 23.09
C THR A 645 11.08 31.64 21.77
N GLU A 646 10.62 32.86 21.48
CA GLU A 646 9.92 33.21 20.24
C GLU A 646 10.81 32.87 19.03
N GLU A 647 10.35 31.98 18.16
CA GLU A 647 11.07 31.59 16.94
C GLU A 647 11.19 32.79 15.98
N LEU A 648 12.38 33.40 15.94
CA LEU A 648 12.69 34.55 15.09
C LEU A 648 13.07 34.13 13.68
N VAL A 649 12.38 34.71 12.70
CA VAL A 649 12.54 34.42 11.29
C VAL A 649 12.75 35.67 10.44
N SER A 650 13.54 35.55 9.37
CA SER A 650 13.71 36.61 8.38
C SER A 650 12.49 36.71 7.49
N VAL A 651 11.85 37.88 7.47
CA VAL A 651 10.63 38.14 6.69
C VAL A 651 10.89 37.95 5.20
N SER A 652 12.05 38.40 4.68
CA SER A 652 12.37 38.29 3.26
C SER A 652 12.53 36.84 2.79
N THR A 653 13.10 35.97 3.63
CA THR A 653 13.24 34.54 3.32
C THR A 653 11.88 33.87 3.31
N TRP A 654 11.05 34.17 4.30
CA TRP A 654 9.71 33.58 4.42
C TRP A 654 8.74 34.07 3.35
N GLN A 655 8.92 35.29 2.84
CA GLN A 655 8.18 35.79 1.68
C GLN A 655 8.59 35.10 0.38
N ARG A 656 9.88 34.79 0.20
CA ARG A 656 10.37 34.13 -1.01
C ARG A 656 9.91 32.68 -1.13
N ASP A 657 9.81 31.99 0.01
CA ASP A 657 9.44 30.57 0.07
C ASP A 657 7.91 30.38 0.30
N ALA A 658 7.12 31.45 0.17
CA ALA A 658 5.66 31.43 0.30
C ALA A 658 4.97 31.32 -1.06
N LEU A 659 3.78 30.71 -1.07
CA LEU A 659 2.89 30.74 -2.23
C LEU A 659 2.30 32.14 -2.39
N SER A 660 1.88 32.74 -1.29
CA SER A 660 1.50 34.15 -1.23
C SER A 660 1.73 34.74 0.15
N SER A 661 1.97 36.05 0.18
CA SER A 661 2.29 36.79 1.39
C SER A 661 1.56 38.13 1.38
N TYR A 662 0.91 38.45 2.49
CA TYR A 662 0.13 39.68 2.65
C TYR A 662 0.54 40.42 3.92
N PRO A 663 0.84 41.74 3.86
CA PRO A 663 1.02 42.52 5.09
C PRO A 663 -0.30 42.54 5.85
N CYS A 664 -0.24 42.38 7.18
CA CYS A 664 -1.42 42.39 8.03
C CYS A 664 -1.13 43.03 9.40
N SER A 665 -2.18 43.31 10.17
CA SER A 665 -2.06 43.65 11.59
C SER A 665 -2.74 42.55 12.40
N LEU A 666 -1.96 41.87 13.25
CA LEU A 666 -2.43 40.82 14.14
C LEU A 666 -3.09 41.46 15.37
N LEU A 667 -4.20 40.88 15.81
CA LEU A 667 -4.88 41.24 17.05
C LEU A 667 -4.57 40.13 18.06
N LEU A 668 -3.52 40.33 18.86
CA LEU A 668 -3.03 39.35 19.83
C LEU A 668 -3.46 39.75 21.24
N GLY A 669 -3.95 38.78 22.02
CA GLY A 669 -4.45 39.01 23.38
C GLY A 669 -5.85 39.65 23.45
N ASP A 670 -6.40 39.69 24.66
CA ASP A 670 -7.76 40.21 24.92
C ASP A 670 -7.89 41.73 24.70
N ASP A 671 -6.77 42.46 24.70
CA ASP A 671 -6.71 43.93 24.58
C ASP A 671 -6.81 44.46 23.14
N ASN A 672 -6.97 43.58 22.14
CA ASN A 672 -7.26 43.94 20.75
C ASN A 672 -6.22 44.90 20.13
N GLN A 673 -4.97 44.87 20.61
CA GLN A 673 -3.88 45.73 20.15
C GLN A 673 -3.38 45.25 18.79
N GLN A 674 -3.37 46.15 17.81
CA GLN A 674 -2.92 45.86 16.45
C GLN A 674 -1.40 45.87 16.38
N THR A 675 -0.81 44.71 16.10
CA THR A 675 0.63 44.56 15.91
C THR A 675 0.92 44.29 14.43
N PRO A 676 1.82 45.04 13.78
CA PRO A 676 2.11 44.86 12.36
C PRO A 676 2.80 43.51 12.12
N GLY A 677 2.47 42.88 10.99
CA GLY A 677 2.86 41.52 10.69
C GLY A 677 2.66 41.12 9.23
N HIS A 678 2.84 39.83 8.95
CA HIS A 678 2.61 39.23 7.64
C HIS A 678 1.83 37.93 7.77
N LEU A 679 0.81 37.78 6.94
CA LEU A 679 0.15 36.52 6.65
C LEU A 679 0.95 35.80 5.56
N ILE A 680 1.47 34.62 5.87
CA ILE A 680 2.22 33.77 4.95
C ILE A 680 1.44 32.50 4.69
N ILE A 681 1.18 32.22 3.41
CA ILE A 681 0.47 31.03 2.96
C ILE A 681 1.49 30.12 2.28
N ARG A 682 1.65 28.91 2.82
CA ARG A 682 2.48 27.84 2.23
C ARG A 682 1.58 26.69 1.82
N GLU A 683 2.19 25.64 1.27
CA GLU A 683 1.47 24.51 0.70
C GLU A 683 0.46 23.91 1.67
N GLN A 684 0.85 23.59 2.92
CA GLN A 684 -0.04 22.94 3.90
C GLN A 684 -0.46 23.81 5.09
N HIS A 685 0.22 24.94 5.31
CA HIS A 685 0.13 25.72 6.54
C HIS A 685 0.00 27.23 6.27
N MET A 686 -0.74 27.89 7.16
CA MET A 686 -0.85 29.34 7.26
C MET A 686 -0.05 29.81 8.49
N TYR A 687 0.74 30.87 8.30
CA TYR A 687 1.53 31.48 9.37
C TYR A 687 1.16 32.96 9.52
N LEU A 688 1.07 33.43 10.77
CA LEU A 688 1.02 34.86 11.07
C LEU A 688 2.34 35.25 11.73
N LEU A 689 3.12 36.06 11.02
CA LEU A 689 4.39 36.59 11.49
C LEU A 689 4.17 37.95 12.15
N ARG A 690 4.65 38.14 13.37
CA ARG A 690 4.63 39.43 14.09
C ARG A 690 5.95 40.14 13.86
N LEU A 691 5.94 41.33 13.26
CA LEU A 691 7.17 42.10 13.03
C LEU A 691 7.78 42.54 14.36
N CYS A 692 9.09 42.34 14.49
CA CYS A 692 9.82 42.76 15.68
C CYS A 692 10.13 44.27 15.60
N PRO A 693 9.64 45.11 16.55
CA PRO A 693 9.94 46.54 16.53
C PRO A 693 11.43 46.85 16.69
N LYS A 694 12.16 45.97 17.39
CA LYS A 694 13.58 46.12 17.72
C LYS A 694 14.53 45.70 16.58
N GLN A 695 14.06 44.89 15.62
CA GLN A 695 14.89 44.36 14.54
C GLN A 695 14.15 44.43 13.19
N PRO A 696 14.43 45.45 12.36
CA PRO A 696 13.78 45.59 11.06
C PRO A 696 14.16 44.42 10.13
N GLY A 697 13.16 43.75 9.56
CA GLY A 697 13.33 42.59 8.68
C GLY A 697 13.23 41.24 9.37
N MET A 698 13.17 41.20 10.71
CA MET A 698 12.89 39.99 11.48
C MET A 698 11.45 40.00 12.02
N ALA A 699 10.86 38.81 12.12
CA ALA A 699 9.53 38.60 12.69
C ALA A 699 9.52 37.34 13.56
N ALA A 700 8.70 37.34 14.60
CA ALA A 700 8.40 36.14 15.38
C ALA A 700 7.21 35.40 14.76
N ILE A 701 7.24 34.07 14.75
CA ILE A 701 6.06 33.28 14.34
C ILE A 701 5.04 33.33 15.48
N ALA A 702 3.97 34.11 15.31
CA ALA A 702 2.93 34.25 16.33
C ALA A 702 1.87 33.14 16.24
N VAL A 703 1.62 32.63 15.03
CA VAL A 703 0.61 31.59 14.78
C VAL A 703 1.10 30.65 13.68
N ARG A 704 0.91 29.34 13.89
CA ARG A 704 1.11 28.28 12.90
C ARG A 704 -0.13 27.39 12.86
N ARG A 705 -0.86 27.39 11.74
CA ARG A 705 -2.11 26.62 11.59
C ARG A 705 -2.09 25.79 10.32
N PRO A 706 -2.46 24.50 10.38
CA PRO A 706 -2.76 23.73 9.17
C PRO A 706 -3.92 24.38 8.43
N LEU A 707 -3.78 24.57 7.12
CA LEU A 707 -4.83 25.17 6.30
C LEU A 707 -6.12 24.32 6.32
N VAL A 708 -5.98 23.00 6.38
CA VAL A 708 -7.11 22.04 6.46
C VAL A 708 -7.96 22.19 7.73
N LYS A 709 -7.43 22.80 8.80
CA LYS A 709 -8.19 23.07 10.02
C LYS A 709 -9.04 24.34 9.92
N VAL A 710 -8.87 25.16 8.88
CA VAL A 710 -9.67 26.39 8.67
C VAL A 710 -11.07 26.00 8.21
N VAL A 711 -12.02 25.98 9.13
CA VAL A 711 -13.41 25.61 8.86
C VAL A 711 -14.26 26.78 8.40
N LYS A 712 -13.92 28.01 8.82
CA LYS A 712 -14.69 29.21 8.42
C LYS A 712 -13.81 30.44 8.34
N ILE A 713 -14.04 31.27 7.33
CA ILE A 713 -13.43 32.60 7.17
C ILE A 713 -14.56 33.61 7.18
N THR A 714 -14.53 34.56 8.12
CA THR A 714 -15.56 35.60 8.24
C THR A 714 -14.97 36.99 8.12
N SER A 715 -15.71 37.91 7.52
CA SER A 715 -15.38 39.33 7.43
C SER A 715 -16.48 40.20 8.02
N LYS A 716 -16.17 41.40 8.50
CA LYS A 716 -17.18 42.35 9.00
C LYS A 716 -17.76 43.17 7.84
N LYS A 717 -19.09 43.21 7.70
CA LYS A 717 -19.79 43.98 6.63
C LYS A 717 -19.36 45.44 6.50
N ARG A 718 -19.02 46.11 7.62
CA ARG A 718 -18.57 47.52 7.63
C ARG A 718 -17.05 47.69 7.51
N LEU A 719 -16.28 46.62 7.68
CA LEU A 719 -14.80 46.60 7.70
C LEU A 719 -14.33 45.31 7.01
N PRO A 720 -14.33 45.26 5.67
CA PRO A 720 -13.99 44.04 4.91
C PRO A 720 -12.54 43.60 5.13
N GLU A 721 -11.64 44.53 5.48
CA GLU A 721 -10.24 44.22 5.82
C GLU A 721 -10.10 43.44 7.14
N PHE A 722 -11.15 43.42 7.99
CA PHE A 722 -11.15 42.66 9.23
C PHE A 722 -11.58 41.21 8.95
N ILE A 723 -10.61 40.29 9.01
CA ILE A 723 -10.81 38.87 8.77
C ILE A 723 -10.66 38.07 10.06
N THR A 724 -11.55 37.11 10.27
CA THR A 724 -11.46 36.12 11.34
C THR A 724 -11.39 34.73 10.74
N PHE A 725 -10.26 34.07 10.95
CA PHE A 725 -10.06 32.65 10.65
C PHE A 725 -10.51 31.83 11.84
N LYS A 726 -11.38 30.86 11.59
CA LYS A 726 -11.96 29.98 12.58
C LYS A 726 -11.50 28.56 12.29
N TYR A 727 -10.94 27.90 13.30
CA TYR A 727 -10.36 26.57 13.17
C TYR A 727 -11.16 25.55 13.95
N GLY A 728 -11.25 24.34 13.42
CA GLY A 728 -12.06 23.30 14.02
C GLY A 728 -11.96 21.99 13.29
N ASP A 729 -12.70 21.03 13.80
CA ASP A 729 -12.91 19.73 13.19
C ASP A 729 -14.40 19.58 12.89
N THR A 730 -14.71 19.10 11.69
CA THR A 730 -16.08 18.77 11.31
C THR A 730 -16.29 17.29 11.60
N ASP A 731 -17.22 16.98 12.49
CA ASP A 731 -17.56 15.60 12.81
C ASP A 731 -18.40 14.98 11.69
N LYS A 732 -18.59 13.66 11.74
CA LYS A 732 -19.26 12.85 10.71
C LYS A 732 -20.71 13.29 10.43
N ASP A 733 -21.36 13.92 11.39
CA ASP A 733 -22.73 14.47 11.27
C ASP A 733 -22.76 15.86 10.60
N GLY A 734 -21.64 16.36 10.09
CA GLY A 734 -21.52 17.71 9.51
C GLY A 734 -21.47 18.84 10.55
N VAL A 735 -21.45 18.51 11.84
CA VAL A 735 -21.35 19.48 12.93
C VAL A 735 -19.90 19.93 13.10
N THR A 736 -19.65 21.22 12.87
CA THR A 736 -18.31 21.79 13.05
C THR A 736 -18.05 22.18 14.50
N HIS A 737 -17.07 21.54 15.13
CA HIS A 737 -16.56 21.90 16.45
C HIS A 737 -15.40 22.90 16.32
N LEU A 738 -15.65 24.14 16.74
CA LEU A 738 -14.63 25.19 16.71
C LEU A 738 -13.65 25.03 17.85
N THR A 739 -12.37 24.83 17.51
CA THR A 739 -11.28 24.68 18.48
C THR A 739 -10.57 25.99 18.75
N ASP A 740 -10.48 26.89 17.77
CA ASP A 740 -9.72 28.13 17.92
C ASP A 740 -10.13 29.23 16.90
N MET A 741 -9.68 30.47 17.08
CA MET A 741 -9.84 31.53 16.08
C MET A 741 -8.76 32.62 16.13
N ASP A 742 -8.32 33.08 14.96
CA ASP A 742 -7.37 34.19 14.81
C ASP A 742 -8.03 35.38 14.10
N ARG A 743 -7.76 36.58 14.60
CA ARG A 743 -8.31 37.84 14.06
C ARG A 743 -7.18 38.70 13.51
N VAL A 744 -7.34 39.12 12.26
CA VAL A 744 -6.33 39.92 11.55
C VAL A 744 -6.99 41.02 10.72
N VAL A 745 -6.28 42.13 10.56
CA VAL A 745 -6.62 43.18 9.60
C VAL A 745 -5.68 43.08 8.41
N ILE A 746 -6.20 42.74 7.24
CA ILE A 746 -5.43 42.52 6.01
C ILE A 746 -5.88 43.57 5.00
N PRO A 747 -5.05 44.53 4.53
CA PRO A 747 -5.47 45.59 3.59
C PRO A 747 -5.90 45.13 2.19
N LYS A 748 -5.60 43.87 1.84
CA LYS A 748 -6.04 43.20 0.60
C LYS A 748 -6.82 41.94 0.96
N ALA A 749 -7.79 42.06 1.86
CA ALA A 749 -8.50 40.91 2.42
C ALA A 749 -9.18 40.02 1.36
N GLY A 750 -9.67 40.60 0.25
CA GLY A 750 -10.27 39.84 -0.84
C GLY A 750 -9.30 38.87 -1.52
N GLU A 751 -8.11 39.35 -1.90
CA GLU A 751 -7.06 38.53 -2.51
C GLU A 751 -6.53 37.49 -1.52
N ALA A 752 -6.23 37.92 -0.29
CA ALA A 752 -5.70 37.04 0.74
C ALA A 752 -6.64 35.89 1.09
N THR A 753 -7.93 36.17 1.29
CA THR A 753 -8.91 35.13 1.60
C THR A 753 -9.21 34.23 0.41
N LYS A 754 -9.13 34.74 -0.82
CA LYS A 754 -9.21 33.92 -2.03
C LYS A 754 -8.05 32.93 -2.09
N ASP A 755 -6.81 33.38 -1.86
CA ASP A 755 -5.63 32.52 -1.87
C ASP A 755 -5.67 31.46 -0.78
N VAL A 756 -6.05 31.85 0.45
CA VAL A 756 -6.25 30.89 1.54
C VAL A 756 -7.28 29.84 1.14
N LYS A 757 -8.43 30.25 0.59
CA LYS A 757 -9.47 29.31 0.13
C LYS A 757 -8.98 28.41 -0.99
N MET A 758 -8.36 28.96 -2.03
CA MET A 758 -7.82 28.18 -3.15
C MET A 758 -6.79 27.17 -2.65
N GLN A 759 -5.95 27.55 -1.69
CA GLN A 759 -4.95 26.65 -1.13
C GLN A 759 -5.58 25.57 -0.24
N ILE A 760 -6.58 25.90 0.58
CA ILE A 760 -7.36 24.91 1.34
C ILE A 760 -8.03 23.92 0.38
N ILE A 761 -8.65 24.43 -0.68
CA ILE A 761 -9.31 23.60 -1.67
C ILE A 761 -8.29 22.70 -2.39
N LYS A 762 -7.12 23.24 -2.78
CA LYS A 762 -6.02 22.47 -3.36
C LYS A 762 -5.57 21.34 -2.42
N LEU A 763 -5.45 21.61 -1.12
CA LEU A 763 -5.07 20.62 -0.10
C LEU A 763 -6.14 19.57 0.18
N LEU A 764 -7.41 19.92 0.02
CA LEU A 764 -8.55 19.02 0.17
C LEU A 764 -8.90 18.29 -1.14
N GLY A 765 -8.11 18.45 -2.21
CA GLY A 765 -8.25 17.68 -3.45
C GLY A 765 -8.85 18.39 -4.66
N GLY A 766 -8.88 19.74 -4.70
CA GLY A 766 -9.02 20.52 -5.93
C GLY A 766 -10.43 20.70 -6.50
N VAL A 767 -11.10 21.78 -6.09
CA VAL A 767 -12.22 22.42 -6.80
C VAL A 767 -11.90 23.93 -6.95
N SER A 768 -11.29 24.37 -8.05
CA SER A 768 -11.25 25.80 -8.34
C SER A 768 -12.60 26.26 -8.92
N PRO A 769 -13.20 27.35 -8.42
CA PRO A 769 -14.51 27.81 -8.87
C PRO A 769 -14.37 28.67 -10.12
N GLN A 770 -14.67 28.12 -11.29
CA GLN A 770 -15.08 28.87 -12.49
C GLN A 770 -15.48 27.91 -13.64
N GLN A 771 -16.66 27.31 -13.55
CA GLN A 771 -17.72 27.26 -14.56
C GLN A 771 -18.82 26.31 -14.10
#